data_AF-A0A3Q0CXM1-F1
#
_entry.id   AF-A0A3Q0CXM1-F1
#
_cell.length_a   1.000
_cell.length_b   1.000
_cell.length_c   1.000
_cell.angle_alpha   90.00
_cell.angle_beta   90.00
_cell.angle_gamma   90.00
#
_symmetry.space_group_name_H-M   'P 1'
#
loop_
_entity.id
_entity.type
_entity.pdbx_description
1 polymer ?
#
loop_
_entity_poly.entity_id
_entity_poly.type
_entity_poly.pdbx_seq_one_letter_code
_entity_poly.pdbx_strand_id
1 'polypeptide(L)'
;MSHDPSEAPSWLQPGYLDNGACGARRVSTSRSRGLSCPGLQRRSRTRSRAATESTGSRWEPRAPKMRAVGAETPARELFQDAAFPASDSSLFFNLSTPLAQFREDITWRRPQEICATPQLFPDNPWEGQVKQGLLGDCWFLCACAALQKSQHLLDQVFPPGQPSWSDQKYQGFFTCRIWQFGHWEKVTIDDRLPCLAGRLCFSRCQREDVFWLPLLEKAYAKVHGSYEHLWAGQVADALVDLTGSLAERWSLKDIVGASGQQDRPSGGEQRTCRQLLRLKDQCLISCSVLSPRAGARELGEFHAFIISDLRELWSRTGQGILLLRIHNPWGRRCWQGLWREGGEGWNQVDPSKESELLAQLQEGEFWVEEEEFLREFDEVTIGYPVTKAGHLQSLYTEKVLCHTRALPGAWVIGQSAGGCRNNSCFPCNPKFWLRLLEPSEVCAAVLQRPRRCLLGQTRSLLGASPAPENLPSKDYQAVGLHIWKVEKRKVSLPRVLSAPPVAGTACHAYDREVHLRCELSPGYYLVVPSTFLKDVPGQFLLRVFSTGKISLSAVRTATKGASPGTALPAGEWETVQLRGCWRAGQTAGGSRNFASYPCNPCLPFSVPEGAGPRYIRITLHQHCRLSDSQLHPIGFHIFQPTGQGTL
;
A
#
# COMPACT_ATOMS: atom_id res chain seq x y z
N MET A 1 14.17 9.61 37.33
CA MET A 1 14.59 11.02 37.60
C MET A 1 14.11 11.87 36.44
N SER A 2 13.99 13.19 36.63
CA SER A 2 13.48 14.11 35.59
C SER A 2 14.45 14.24 34.42
N HIS A 3 13.94 14.11 33.19
CA HIS A 3 14.64 14.53 31.98
C HIS A 3 14.11 15.88 31.51
N ASP A 4 15.02 16.72 31.03
CA ASP A 4 14.76 18.06 30.53
C ASP A 4 14.34 17.99 29.05
N PRO A 5 13.23 18.62 28.61
CA PRO A 5 12.70 18.47 27.25
C PRO A 5 13.35 19.39 26.20
N SER A 6 14.55 19.93 26.45
CA SER A 6 15.10 21.09 25.73
C SER A 6 16.23 20.81 24.72
N GLU A 7 16.78 19.59 24.64
CA GLU A 7 17.81 19.25 23.63
C GLU A 7 17.22 18.53 22.40
N ALA A 8 17.22 19.23 21.26
CA ALA A 8 16.92 18.62 19.96
C ALA A 8 18.12 17.81 19.44
N PRO A 9 17.92 16.64 18.81
CA PRO A 9 19.02 15.80 18.33
C PRO A 9 19.77 16.46 17.17
N SER A 10 21.09 16.26 17.14
CA SER A 10 22.04 17.07 16.35
C SER A 10 21.95 16.93 14.81
N TRP A 11 21.07 16.08 14.28
CA TRP A 11 20.91 15.85 12.85
C TRP A 11 20.07 16.90 12.10
N LEU A 12 19.59 17.94 12.81
CA LEU A 12 18.85 19.08 12.24
C LEU A 12 19.69 20.36 12.07
N GLN A 13 21.00 20.33 12.37
CA GLN A 13 21.87 21.49 12.23
C GLN A 13 22.17 21.80 10.74
N PRO A 14 21.94 23.04 10.24
CA PRO A 14 22.19 23.40 8.85
C PRO A 14 23.68 23.65 8.59
N GLY A 15 24.44 22.57 8.35
CA GLY A 15 25.83 22.60 7.93
C GLY A 15 26.12 21.50 6.90
N TYR A 16 26.96 21.80 5.90
CA TYR A 16 27.19 21.00 4.67
C TYR A 16 26.07 21.04 3.62
N LEU A 17 25.74 22.25 3.16
CA LEU A 17 25.56 22.46 1.72
C LEU A 17 26.94 22.47 1.07
N ASP A 18 27.17 21.60 0.09
CA ASP A 18 28.51 21.36 -0.46
C ASP A 18 28.92 22.45 -1.46
N ASN A 19 29.91 23.27 -1.07
CA ASN A 19 30.37 24.42 -1.84
C ASN A 19 31.37 24.00 -2.93
N GLY A 20 30.86 23.36 -3.98
CA GLY A 20 31.60 22.96 -5.19
C GLY A 20 32.17 24.14 -5.99
N ALA A 21 33.26 24.73 -5.50
CA ALA A 21 33.90 25.89 -6.11
C ALA A 21 34.49 25.55 -7.50
N CYS A 22 33.93 26.13 -8.56
CA CYS A 22 34.40 25.94 -9.93
C CYS A 22 35.78 26.59 -10.18
N GLY A 23 36.84 25.83 -9.93
CA GLY A 23 38.23 26.23 -10.18
C GLY A 23 38.52 26.40 -11.68
N ALA A 24 38.47 27.64 -12.18
CA ALA A 24 38.71 27.95 -13.59
C ALA A 24 40.15 27.62 -14.03
N ARG A 25 40.30 26.67 -14.96
CA ARG A 25 41.56 26.44 -15.70
C ARG A 25 41.46 26.98 -17.12
N ARG A 26 42.38 27.88 -17.48
CA ARG A 26 42.56 28.36 -18.85
C ARG A 26 43.12 27.24 -19.73
N VAL A 27 42.56 27.06 -20.92
CA VAL A 27 43.25 26.42 -22.06
C VAL A 27 43.19 27.40 -23.23
N SER A 28 44.28 27.49 -23.98
CA SER A 28 44.52 28.55 -24.96
C SER A 28 43.95 28.25 -26.35
N THR A 29 43.68 29.32 -27.11
CA THR A 29 43.21 29.28 -28.49
C THR A 29 44.27 28.79 -29.48
N SER A 30 43.85 28.10 -30.54
CA SER A 30 44.53 28.07 -31.84
C SER A 30 43.52 28.31 -32.98
N ARG A 31 43.99 28.67 -34.19
CA ARG A 31 43.16 29.14 -35.31
C ARG A 31 43.54 28.49 -36.66
N SER A 32 42.56 27.99 -37.39
CA SER A 32 42.50 27.96 -38.87
C SER A 32 41.02 27.81 -39.27
N ARG A 33 40.38 28.54 -40.20
CA ARG A 33 40.67 29.16 -41.53
C ARG A 33 40.53 28.21 -42.74
N GLY A 34 39.45 28.43 -43.51
CA GLY A 34 39.21 27.91 -44.87
C GLY A 34 38.29 26.68 -44.94
N LEU A 35 37.55 26.42 -46.02
CA LEU A 35 37.34 27.18 -47.27
C LEU A 35 36.06 26.71 -48.02
N SER A 36 35.42 27.62 -48.77
CA SER A 36 34.58 27.45 -49.99
C SER A 36 33.51 26.34 -50.16
N CYS A 37 32.32 26.77 -50.60
CA CYS A 37 31.28 26.02 -51.37
C CYS A 37 31.77 25.71 -52.82
N PRO A 38 31.00 25.12 -53.81
CA PRO A 38 29.54 24.91 -53.88
C PRO A 38 29.00 23.66 -54.65
N GLY A 39 27.66 23.53 -54.80
CA GLY A 39 27.07 23.23 -56.12
C GLY A 39 25.94 22.18 -56.26
N LEU A 40 24.94 22.53 -57.11
CA LEU A 40 23.88 21.74 -57.75
C LEU A 40 22.78 21.12 -56.84
N GLN A 41 21.50 21.48 -56.98
CA GLN A 41 20.55 21.37 -58.12
C GLN A 41 20.03 19.96 -58.44
N ARG A 42 18.71 19.74 -58.21
CA ARG A 42 17.76 19.50 -59.31
C ARG A 42 16.31 19.84 -58.91
N ARG A 43 15.49 20.18 -59.90
CA ARG A 43 14.03 20.34 -59.82
C ARG A 43 13.35 19.23 -60.63
N SER A 44 12.11 18.88 -60.27
CA SER A 44 11.09 18.43 -61.22
C SER A 44 9.80 19.23 -60.97
N ARG A 45 8.96 19.41 -62.01
CA ARG A 45 7.82 20.36 -61.97
C ARG A 45 6.78 20.06 -63.06
N THR A 46 5.52 19.91 -62.67
CA THR A 46 4.30 19.84 -63.51
C THR A 46 3.19 20.56 -62.71
N ARG A 47 2.45 21.59 -63.17
CA ARG A 47 1.69 21.91 -64.42
C ARG A 47 0.62 20.85 -64.73
N SER A 48 -0.66 21.17 -64.99
CA SER A 48 -1.47 22.42 -65.00
C SER A 48 -2.99 22.03 -64.96
N ARG A 49 -4.09 22.79 -65.19
CA ARG A 49 -4.45 24.09 -65.82
C ARG A 49 -5.91 24.41 -65.35
N ALA A 50 -6.28 25.53 -64.69
CA ALA A 50 -6.44 26.94 -65.13
C ALA A 50 -7.64 27.25 -66.08
N ALA A 51 -8.71 27.84 -65.51
CA ALA A 51 -9.80 28.67 -66.08
C ALA A 51 -10.52 29.37 -64.87
N THR A 52 -11.02 30.61 -64.80
CA THR A 52 -11.80 31.54 -65.68
C THR A 52 -13.25 31.08 -65.93
N GLU A 53 -14.31 31.88 -65.74
CA GLU A 53 -14.41 33.34 -65.42
C GLU A 53 -15.75 33.76 -64.75
N SER A 54 -16.05 35.06 -64.75
CA SER A 54 -17.19 35.82 -64.13
C SER A 54 -18.63 35.38 -64.51
N THR A 55 -19.76 35.93 -64.00
CA THR A 55 -20.11 37.06 -63.08
C THR A 55 -21.52 36.82 -62.49
N GLY A 56 -21.92 37.51 -61.40
CA GLY A 56 -23.33 37.56 -60.93
C GLY A 56 -23.52 38.18 -59.54
N SER A 57 -24.47 39.12 -59.37
CA SER A 57 -24.55 39.99 -58.18
C SER A 57 -25.90 39.97 -57.44
N ARG A 58 -25.91 39.90 -56.10
CA ARG A 58 -26.98 40.52 -55.28
C ARG A 58 -26.59 40.83 -53.81
N TRP A 59 -26.51 42.14 -53.53
CA TRP A 59 -26.86 42.90 -52.30
C TRP A 59 -26.78 42.25 -50.89
N GLU A 60 -26.01 42.90 -50.01
CA GLU A 60 -26.01 42.73 -48.53
C GLU A 60 -27.28 43.29 -47.85
N PRO A 61 -27.47 43.01 -46.55
CA PRO A 61 -27.39 44.11 -45.57
C PRO A 61 -26.31 43.92 -44.49
N ARG A 62 -25.84 45.04 -43.91
CA ARG A 62 -24.65 45.14 -43.06
C ARG A 62 -24.87 44.73 -41.60
N ALA A 63 -23.84 44.17 -40.98
CA ALA A 63 -23.63 44.11 -39.53
C ALA A 63 -22.31 44.86 -39.15
N PRO A 64 -22.18 45.40 -37.92
CA PRO A 64 -21.10 46.34 -37.60
C PRO A 64 -19.74 45.67 -37.38
N LYS A 65 -18.66 46.35 -37.82
CA LYS A 65 -17.27 45.95 -37.53
C LYS A 65 -16.91 46.24 -36.06
N MET A 66 -16.88 45.21 -35.22
CA MET A 66 -16.08 45.28 -33.98
C MET A 66 -14.59 45.18 -34.32
N ARG A 67 -13.76 45.95 -33.61
CA ARG A 67 -12.30 45.83 -33.70
C ARG A 67 -11.86 44.48 -33.13
N ALA A 68 -10.91 43.83 -33.80
CA ALA A 68 -10.14 42.76 -33.18
C ALA A 68 -9.26 43.36 -32.08
N VAL A 69 -9.71 43.28 -30.83
CA VAL A 69 -8.80 43.26 -29.68
C VAL A 69 -8.02 41.95 -29.75
N GLY A 70 -6.72 41.99 -29.49
CA GLY A 70 -5.92 40.77 -29.41
C GLY A 70 -6.40 39.91 -28.24
N ALA A 71 -7.19 38.89 -28.53
CA ALA A 71 -7.56 37.89 -27.54
C ALA A 71 -6.33 37.03 -27.25
N GLU A 72 -5.59 37.38 -26.21
CA GLU A 72 -4.74 36.42 -25.53
C GLU A 72 -5.63 35.23 -25.16
N THR A 73 -5.33 34.04 -25.71
CA THR A 73 -6.00 32.82 -25.29
C THR A 73 -5.78 32.67 -23.79
N PRO A 74 -6.83 32.65 -22.95
CA PRO A 74 -6.65 32.64 -21.51
C PRO A 74 -5.77 31.45 -21.12
N ALA A 75 -4.73 31.73 -20.33
CA ALA A 75 -3.76 30.73 -19.91
C ALA A 75 -4.52 29.55 -19.30
N ARG A 76 -4.35 28.36 -19.89
CA ARG A 76 -5.15 27.17 -19.55
C ARG A 76 -4.97 26.86 -18.07
N GLU A 77 -6.01 27.09 -17.27
CA GLU A 77 -5.93 26.86 -15.84
C GLU A 77 -5.60 25.39 -15.56
N LEU A 78 -4.52 25.18 -14.82
CA LEU A 78 -4.07 23.86 -14.40
C LEU A 78 -4.77 23.48 -13.10
N PHE A 79 -5.15 22.21 -12.97
CA PHE A 79 -5.91 21.69 -11.85
C PHE A 79 -5.31 22.09 -10.50
N GLN A 80 -6.20 22.40 -9.56
CA GLN A 80 -5.88 22.79 -8.19
C GLN A 80 -6.70 21.90 -7.24
N ASP A 81 -6.02 21.17 -6.38
CA ASP A 81 -6.63 20.19 -5.50
C ASP A 81 -7.24 20.83 -4.26
N ALA A 82 -8.53 21.22 -4.35
CA ALA A 82 -9.26 21.81 -3.23
C ALA A 82 -9.40 20.88 -2.01
N ALA A 83 -9.15 19.57 -2.16
CA ALA A 83 -9.17 18.61 -1.06
C ALA A 83 -7.77 18.32 -0.47
N PHE A 84 -6.71 18.84 -1.09
CA PHE A 84 -5.34 18.78 -0.57
C PHE A 84 -4.55 20.01 -1.07
N PRO A 85 -4.89 21.20 -0.57
CA PRO A 85 -4.41 22.47 -1.12
C PRO A 85 -2.91 22.68 -0.92
N ALA A 86 -2.31 23.48 -1.80
CA ALA A 86 -0.90 23.87 -1.73
C ALA A 86 -0.64 24.90 -0.60
N SER A 87 -0.79 24.45 0.64
CA SER A 87 -0.72 25.27 1.86
C SER A 87 -0.38 24.42 3.10
N ASP A 88 -0.07 25.09 4.22
CA ASP A 88 0.27 24.50 5.52
C ASP A 88 -0.61 23.32 5.95
N SER A 89 -1.93 23.39 5.71
CA SER A 89 -2.90 22.34 6.08
C SER A 89 -2.66 20.98 5.44
N SER A 90 -1.91 20.93 4.34
CA SER A 90 -1.49 19.68 3.68
C SER A 90 -0.07 19.26 4.06
N LEU A 91 0.74 20.17 4.60
CA LEU A 91 2.06 19.85 5.16
C LEU A 91 1.92 19.34 6.61
N PHE A 92 1.12 20.03 7.43
CA PHE A 92 1.08 19.93 8.88
C PHE A 92 -0.31 19.51 9.40
N PHE A 93 -0.32 18.89 10.57
CA PHE A 93 -1.54 18.57 11.33
C PHE A 93 -1.52 19.20 12.72
N ASN A 94 -0.38 19.10 13.43
CA ASN A 94 -0.23 19.57 14.80
C ASN A 94 1.14 20.20 15.11
N LEU A 95 2.07 20.25 14.13
CA LEU A 95 3.42 20.78 14.28
C LEU A 95 4.28 20.03 15.32
N SER A 96 3.95 18.77 15.64
CA SER A 96 4.73 17.98 16.61
C SER A 96 6.02 17.38 16.03
N THR A 97 6.27 17.54 14.73
CA THR A 97 7.45 16.99 14.05
C THR A 97 8.50 18.06 13.75
N PRO A 98 9.80 17.68 13.60
CA PRO A 98 10.87 18.59 13.17
C PRO A 98 10.59 19.35 11.87
N LEU A 99 9.68 18.87 11.02
CA LEU A 99 9.26 19.56 9.81
C LEU A 99 8.70 20.97 10.09
N ALA A 100 8.14 21.21 11.28
CA ALA A 100 7.63 22.51 11.69
C ALA A 100 8.70 23.64 11.66
N GLN A 101 9.99 23.29 11.73
CA GLN A 101 11.11 24.23 11.65
C GLN A 101 11.23 24.91 10.27
N PHE A 102 10.77 24.26 9.21
CA PHE A 102 10.87 24.75 7.82
C PHE A 102 9.57 25.39 7.30
N ARG A 103 8.59 25.62 8.20
CA ARG A 103 7.22 26.01 7.83
C ARG A 103 7.15 27.24 6.92
N GLU A 104 7.95 28.26 7.18
CA GLU A 104 7.90 29.53 6.44
C GLU A 104 8.72 29.50 5.14
N ASP A 105 9.60 28.51 4.96
CA ASP A 105 10.48 28.37 3.78
C ASP A 105 9.93 27.42 2.70
N ILE A 106 8.93 26.59 3.03
CA ILE A 106 8.37 25.60 2.08
C ILE A 106 7.44 26.28 1.07
N THR A 107 7.92 26.34 -0.17
CA THR A 107 7.14 26.78 -1.34
C THR A 107 6.50 25.59 -2.05
N TRP A 108 5.40 25.78 -2.78
CA TRP A 108 4.78 24.75 -3.61
C TRP A 108 5.02 25.04 -5.09
N ARG A 109 5.60 24.09 -5.83
CA ARG A 109 5.98 24.27 -7.25
C ARG A 109 5.55 23.10 -8.13
N ARG A 110 5.17 23.35 -9.38
CA ARG A 110 4.95 22.29 -10.38
C ARG A 110 6.29 21.83 -10.99
N PRO A 111 6.41 20.61 -11.54
CA PRO A 111 7.68 20.09 -12.06
C PRO A 111 8.36 20.96 -13.13
N GLN A 112 7.61 21.68 -13.98
CA GLN A 112 8.20 22.63 -14.95
C GLN A 112 8.83 23.88 -14.29
N GLU A 113 8.53 24.14 -13.02
CA GLU A 113 9.07 25.24 -12.20
C GLU A 113 10.26 24.78 -11.33
N ILE A 114 10.62 23.49 -11.44
CA ILE A 114 11.71 22.81 -10.71
C ILE A 114 12.80 22.37 -11.70
N CYS A 115 12.44 21.79 -12.85
CA CYS A 115 13.40 21.41 -13.90
C CYS A 115 12.83 21.60 -15.33
N ALA A 116 13.70 21.57 -16.33
CA ALA A 116 13.34 21.91 -17.71
C ALA A 116 12.63 20.77 -18.48
N THR A 117 12.83 19.52 -18.08
CA THR A 117 12.33 18.32 -18.80
C THR A 117 11.75 17.27 -17.84
N PRO A 118 10.70 17.60 -17.06
CA PRO A 118 10.14 16.69 -16.07
C PRO A 118 9.50 15.44 -16.71
N GLN A 119 9.78 14.28 -16.13
CA GLN A 119 9.35 12.95 -16.55
C GLN A 119 8.65 12.24 -15.40
N LEU A 120 7.68 11.37 -15.71
CA LEU A 120 6.92 10.67 -14.66
C LEU A 120 7.74 9.47 -14.20
N PHE A 121 8.05 8.59 -15.15
CA PHE A 121 8.96 7.47 -15.00
C PHE A 121 10.18 7.67 -15.90
N PRO A 122 11.36 7.14 -15.53
CA PRO A 122 12.53 7.08 -16.40
C PRO A 122 12.41 5.92 -17.40
N ASP A 123 13.16 5.98 -18.50
CA ASP A 123 13.34 4.85 -19.43
C ASP A 123 13.98 3.63 -18.73
N ASN A 124 14.83 3.90 -17.74
CA ASN A 124 15.59 2.92 -16.96
C ASN A 124 15.11 2.88 -15.50
N PRO A 125 14.45 1.81 -15.03
CA PRO A 125 13.90 1.74 -13.67
C PRO A 125 14.88 2.01 -12.53
N TRP A 126 16.18 1.75 -12.74
CA TRP A 126 17.24 2.04 -11.75
C TRP A 126 17.41 3.55 -11.50
N GLU A 127 17.24 4.38 -12.52
CA GLU A 127 17.32 5.85 -12.39
C GLU A 127 16.12 6.45 -11.61
N GLY A 128 15.08 5.64 -11.39
CA GLY A 128 13.92 5.97 -10.58
C GLY A 128 14.04 5.59 -9.11
N GLN A 129 15.21 5.09 -8.66
CA GLN A 129 15.46 4.68 -7.27
C GLN A 129 15.03 5.72 -6.23
N VAL A 130 14.52 5.22 -5.10
CA VAL A 130 13.93 6.05 -4.04
C VAL A 130 15.00 6.80 -3.23
N LYS A 131 14.84 8.12 -3.09
CA LYS A 131 15.60 8.95 -2.16
C LYS A 131 14.67 9.71 -1.23
N GLN A 132 15.05 9.76 0.04
CA GLN A 132 14.33 10.46 1.10
C GLN A 132 14.72 11.94 1.15
N GLY A 133 13.78 12.77 1.60
CA GLY A 133 13.99 14.18 1.89
C GLY A 133 14.08 14.47 3.39
N LEU A 134 13.48 15.58 3.81
CA LEU A 134 13.40 16.02 5.21
C LEU A 134 12.30 15.29 6.02
N LEU A 135 11.47 14.48 5.36
CA LEU A 135 10.33 13.79 5.98
C LEU A 135 10.77 12.47 6.64
N GLY A 136 10.17 12.15 7.80
CA GLY A 136 10.41 10.92 8.55
C GLY A 136 9.66 9.69 8.05
N ASP A 137 9.53 9.52 6.72
CA ASP A 137 8.65 8.53 6.07
C ASP A 137 9.40 7.36 5.39
N CYS A 138 10.65 7.08 5.80
CA CYS A 138 11.48 5.99 5.25
C CYS A 138 10.74 4.65 5.12
N TRP A 139 9.82 4.35 6.05
CA TRP A 139 8.94 3.18 6.02
C TRP A 139 8.11 3.05 4.74
N PHE A 140 7.59 4.17 4.23
CA PHE A 140 6.79 4.25 3.01
C PHE A 140 7.68 4.29 1.76
N LEU A 141 8.81 5.00 1.79
CA LEU A 141 9.75 5.04 0.66
C LEU A 141 10.40 3.67 0.41
N CYS A 142 10.72 2.92 1.47
CA CYS A 142 11.11 1.51 1.37
C CYS A 142 10.02 0.67 0.69
N ALA A 143 8.75 0.82 1.09
CA ALA A 143 7.64 0.12 0.45
C ALA A 143 7.46 0.48 -1.04
N CYS A 144 7.75 1.72 -1.43
CA CYS A 144 7.69 2.16 -2.83
C CYS A 144 8.65 1.40 -3.77
N ALA A 145 9.78 0.91 -3.26
CA ALA A 145 10.70 0.08 -4.04
C ALA A 145 10.09 -1.29 -4.46
N ALA A 146 8.98 -1.72 -3.84
CA ALA A 146 8.21 -2.89 -4.31
C ALA A 146 7.63 -2.67 -5.72
N LEU A 147 7.29 -1.42 -6.07
CA LEU A 147 6.73 -1.07 -7.38
C LEU A 147 7.80 -1.15 -8.49
N GLN A 148 9.03 -0.75 -8.17
CA GLN A 148 10.17 -0.87 -9.10
C GLN A 148 10.50 -2.33 -9.46
N LYS A 149 10.22 -3.28 -8.56
CA LYS A 149 10.37 -4.73 -8.83
C LYS A 149 9.20 -5.34 -9.63
N SER A 150 8.09 -4.64 -9.84
CA SER A 150 6.90 -5.21 -10.51
C SER A 150 6.08 -4.18 -11.28
N GLN A 151 6.21 -4.18 -12.61
CA GLN A 151 5.38 -3.39 -13.52
C GLN A 151 3.88 -3.62 -13.28
N HIS A 152 3.45 -4.82 -12.88
CA HIS A 152 2.03 -5.07 -12.57
C HIS A 152 1.57 -4.23 -11.37
N LEU A 153 2.36 -4.16 -10.30
CA LEU A 153 2.04 -3.33 -9.14
C LEU A 153 2.14 -1.84 -9.49
N LEU A 154 3.13 -1.46 -10.30
CA LEU A 154 3.25 -0.10 -10.82
C LEU A 154 2.02 0.32 -11.64
N ASP A 155 1.49 -0.53 -12.52
CA ASP A 155 0.27 -0.28 -13.31
C ASP A 155 -1.03 -0.28 -12.46
N GLN A 156 -1.03 -0.95 -11.29
CA GLN A 156 -2.13 -0.83 -10.33
C GLN A 156 -2.09 0.52 -9.62
N VAL A 157 -0.93 0.90 -9.09
CA VAL A 157 -0.74 2.14 -8.29
C VAL A 157 -0.76 3.38 -9.18
N PHE A 158 -0.14 3.35 -10.35
CA PHE A 158 -0.19 4.39 -11.37
C PHE A 158 -0.93 3.85 -12.60
N PRO A 159 -2.22 4.18 -12.79
CA PRO A 159 -2.95 3.78 -13.98
C PRO A 159 -2.22 4.25 -15.26
N PRO A 160 -2.02 3.39 -16.27
CA PRO A 160 -1.30 3.76 -17.48
C PRO A 160 -2.06 4.78 -18.33
N GLY A 161 -1.32 5.55 -19.14
CA GLY A 161 -1.89 6.57 -20.04
C GLY A 161 -2.05 7.96 -19.42
N GLN A 162 -1.34 8.26 -18.32
CA GLN A 162 -1.24 9.61 -17.78
C GLN A 162 -0.32 10.49 -18.66
N PRO A 163 -0.61 11.79 -18.81
CA PRO A 163 0.14 12.65 -19.72
C PRO A 163 1.53 13.03 -19.18
N SER A 164 2.48 13.22 -20.09
CA SER A 164 3.71 13.97 -19.80
C SER A 164 3.38 15.46 -19.62
N TRP A 165 4.21 16.20 -18.88
CA TRP A 165 4.13 17.66 -18.79
C TRP A 165 4.30 18.39 -20.13
N SER A 166 4.86 17.71 -21.14
CA SER A 166 4.98 18.20 -22.52
C SER A 166 3.77 17.89 -23.41
N ASP A 167 2.82 17.05 -22.95
CA ASP A 167 1.64 16.69 -23.74
C ASP A 167 0.59 17.80 -23.77
N GLN A 168 -0.04 18.01 -24.92
CA GLN A 168 -1.25 18.84 -25.05
C GLN A 168 -2.42 18.35 -24.17
N LYS A 169 -2.37 17.11 -23.68
CA LYS A 169 -3.37 16.52 -22.76
C LYS A 169 -3.14 16.89 -21.29
N TYR A 170 -1.96 17.37 -20.93
CA TYR A 170 -1.60 17.78 -19.57
C TYR A 170 -2.57 18.84 -19.01
N GLN A 171 -2.94 18.67 -17.74
CA GLN A 171 -3.90 19.50 -17.01
C GLN A 171 -3.46 19.76 -15.56
N GLY A 172 -2.19 19.52 -15.20
CA GLY A 172 -1.68 19.75 -13.85
C GLY A 172 -2.23 18.81 -12.77
N PHE A 173 -2.67 17.61 -13.16
CA PHE A 173 -3.10 16.56 -12.22
C PHE A 173 -2.58 15.18 -12.61
N PHE A 174 -2.39 14.34 -11.60
CA PHE A 174 -2.10 12.92 -11.72
C PHE A 174 -3.08 12.09 -10.88
N THR A 175 -3.08 10.78 -11.11
CA THR A 175 -3.89 9.81 -10.40
C THR A 175 -3.02 8.66 -9.92
N CYS A 176 -3.13 8.36 -8.63
CA CYS A 176 -2.64 7.13 -8.03
C CYS A 176 -3.82 6.24 -7.63
N ARG A 177 -3.56 4.98 -7.33
CA ARG A 177 -4.45 4.10 -6.55
C ARG A 177 -3.70 3.63 -5.32
N ILE A 178 -4.36 3.75 -4.17
CA ILE A 178 -3.85 3.25 -2.89
C ILE A 178 -4.87 2.23 -2.38
N TRP A 179 -4.41 1.06 -1.97
CA TRP A 179 -5.27 0.05 -1.37
C TRP A 179 -5.61 0.48 0.05
N GLN A 180 -6.90 0.49 0.38
CA GLN A 180 -7.40 0.82 1.70
C GLN A 180 -8.45 -0.23 2.10
N PHE A 181 -8.13 -1.00 3.15
CA PHE A 181 -9.08 -1.86 3.86
C PHE A 181 -9.96 -2.77 2.98
N GLY A 182 -9.38 -3.38 1.95
CA GLY A 182 -10.05 -4.35 1.07
C GLY A 182 -10.34 -3.87 -0.35
N HIS A 183 -10.19 -2.59 -0.66
CA HIS A 183 -10.45 -2.04 -2.00
C HIS A 183 -9.38 -1.03 -2.42
N TRP A 184 -9.23 -0.82 -3.73
CA TRP A 184 -8.34 0.20 -4.30
C TRP A 184 -9.09 1.53 -4.42
N GLU A 185 -8.63 2.55 -3.70
CA GLU A 185 -9.16 3.92 -3.80
C GLU A 185 -8.40 4.71 -4.87
N LYS A 186 -9.14 5.39 -5.76
CA LYS A 186 -8.54 6.28 -6.77
C LYS A 186 -8.28 7.64 -6.12
N VAL A 187 -7.02 8.04 -6.05
CA VAL A 187 -6.57 9.32 -5.49
C VAL A 187 -6.10 10.20 -6.63
N THR A 188 -6.79 11.32 -6.87
CA THR A 188 -6.34 12.35 -7.82
C THR A 188 -5.77 13.52 -7.04
N ILE A 189 -4.61 14.02 -7.50
CA ILE A 189 -3.84 15.13 -6.92
C ILE A 189 -3.47 16.13 -8.01
N ASP A 190 -3.31 17.41 -7.65
CA ASP A 190 -2.51 18.31 -8.49
C ASP A 190 -1.00 18.04 -8.33
N ASP A 191 -0.20 18.45 -9.31
CA ASP A 191 1.26 18.20 -9.32
C ASP A 191 2.12 19.26 -8.64
N ARG A 192 1.55 20.20 -7.86
CA ARG A 192 2.34 21.11 -7.03
C ARG A 192 3.01 20.32 -5.90
N LEU A 193 4.33 20.39 -5.78
CA LEU A 193 5.12 19.64 -4.83
C LEU A 193 5.85 20.57 -3.84
N PRO A 194 5.98 20.18 -2.56
CA PRO A 194 6.73 20.93 -1.55
C PRO A 194 8.23 21.08 -1.90
N CYS A 195 8.70 22.32 -1.87
CA CYS A 195 10.03 22.72 -2.31
C CYS A 195 10.67 23.74 -1.35
N LEU A 196 11.86 23.41 -0.86
CA LEU A 196 12.73 24.27 -0.06
C LEU A 196 13.81 24.88 -0.97
N ALA A 197 14.01 26.20 -0.92
CA ALA A 197 14.93 26.92 -1.80
C ALA A 197 14.77 26.59 -3.31
N GLY A 198 13.56 26.25 -3.74
CA GLY A 198 13.23 25.88 -5.13
C GLY A 198 13.49 24.43 -5.54
N ARG A 199 13.98 23.57 -4.65
CA ARG A 199 14.19 22.12 -4.89
C ARG A 199 13.24 21.29 -4.02
N LEU A 200 12.83 20.11 -4.51
CA LEU A 200 11.97 19.18 -3.75
C LEU A 200 12.54 18.91 -2.35
N CYS A 201 11.74 19.16 -1.30
CA CYS A 201 12.18 19.00 0.10
C CYS A 201 11.86 17.63 0.71
N PHE A 202 10.91 16.89 0.14
CA PHE A 202 10.55 15.53 0.56
C PHE A 202 11.16 14.49 -0.37
N SER A 203 10.48 13.38 -0.65
CA SER A 203 11.00 12.32 -1.53
C SER A 203 11.46 12.83 -2.90
N ARG A 204 12.44 12.13 -3.47
CA ARG A 204 13.04 12.39 -4.79
C ARG A 204 13.42 11.06 -5.44
N CYS A 205 13.58 11.03 -6.75
CA CYS A 205 14.26 9.92 -7.42
C CYS A 205 15.78 10.15 -7.48
N GLN A 206 16.56 9.11 -7.84
CA GLN A 206 18.00 9.25 -8.13
C GLN A 206 18.26 10.31 -9.21
N ARG A 207 17.38 10.42 -10.21
CA ARG A 207 17.31 11.54 -11.16
C ARG A 207 16.37 12.65 -10.67
N GLU A 208 16.83 13.89 -10.73
CA GLU A 208 16.06 15.08 -10.33
C GLU A 208 14.98 15.51 -11.35
N ASP A 209 14.98 14.95 -12.56
CA ASP A 209 13.93 15.16 -13.56
C ASP A 209 12.83 14.09 -13.53
N VAL A 210 12.80 13.20 -12.53
CA VAL A 210 11.85 12.08 -12.41
C VAL A 210 10.94 12.26 -11.18
N PHE A 211 9.62 12.20 -11.40
CA PHE A 211 8.62 12.70 -10.43
C PHE A 211 7.60 11.68 -9.90
N TRP A 212 7.64 10.39 -10.28
CA TRP A 212 6.67 9.40 -9.78
C TRP A 212 6.64 9.29 -8.25
N LEU A 213 7.80 9.26 -7.59
CA LEU A 213 7.87 9.09 -6.14
C LEU A 213 7.32 10.32 -5.38
N PRO A 214 7.74 11.57 -5.67
CA PRO A 214 7.10 12.77 -5.11
C PRO A 214 5.57 12.82 -5.27
N LEU A 215 5.06 12.37 -6.43
CA LEU A 215 3.62 12.32 -6.70
C LEU A 215 2.92 11.19 -5.93
N LEU A 216 3.57 10.04 -5.74
CA LEU A 216 3.03 8.95 -4.93
C LEU A 216 2.99 9.32 -3.45
N GLU A 217 4.07 9.93 -2.94
CA GLU A 217 4.19 10.49 -1.60
C GLU A 217 3.10 11.54 -1.34
N LYS A 218 2.87 12.47 -2.29
CA LYS A 218 1.75 13.42 -2.20
C LYS A 218 0.38 12.73 -2.15
N ALA A 219 0.16 11.72 -2.99
CA ALA A 219 -1.10 10.97 -3.00
C ALA A 219 -1.32 10.18 -1.70
N TYR A 220 -0.26 9.67 -1.09
CA TYR A 220 -0.30 8.96 0.19
C TYR A 220 -0.52 9.93 1.36
N ALA A 221 0.19 11.06 1.38
CA ALA A 221 -0.05 12.17 2.31
C ALA A 221 -1.51 12.67 2.25
N LYS A 222 -2.11 12.72 1.05
CA LYS A 222 -3.54 13.05 0.88
C LYS A 222 -4.50 12.02 1.49
N VAL A 223 -4.19 10.72 1.40
CA VAL A 223 -4.99 9.67 2.06
C VAL A 223 -4.86 9.73 3.58
N HIS A 224 -3.67 10.07 4.08
CA HIS A 224 -3.38 10.15 5.51
C HIS A 224 -3.73 11.51 6.16
N GLY A 225 -3.98 12.54 5.36
CA GLY A 225 -4.49 13.86 5.77
C GLY A 225 -3.48 15.00 5.63
N SER A 226 -2.19 14.74 5.84
CA SER A 226 -1.08 15.68 5.62
C SER A 226 0.25 14.93 5.48
N TYR A 227 1.31 15.61 5.02
CA TYR A 227 2.66 15.03 5.00
C TYR A 227 3.16 14.70 6.44
N GLU A 228 2.86 15.54 7.43
CA GLU A 228 3.19 15.28 8.85
C GLU A 228 2.57 13.96 9.38
N HIS A 229 1.41 13.52 8.86
CA HIS A 229 0.83 12.21 9.19
C HIS A 229 1.62 11.00 8.65
N LEU A 230 2.61 11.22 7.77
CA LEU A 230 3.52 10.16 7.31
C LEU A 230 4.78 10.03 8.20
N TRP A 231 4.97 10.92 9.18
CA TRP A 231 6.13 10.86 10.07
C TRP A 231 6.05 9.64 10.99
N ALA A 232 7.02 8.72 10.86
CA ALA A 232 7.14 7.46 11.57
C ALA A 232 5.94 6.48 11.41
N GLY A 233 6.15 5.42 10.63
CA GLY A 233 5.19 4.34 10.40
C GLY A 233 5.86 2.97 10.29
N GLN A 234 5.26 2.03 9.56
CA GLN A 234 5.72 0.64 9.48
C GLN A 234 5.74 0.17 8.02
N VAL A 235 6.88 -0.37 7.55
CA VAL A 235 7.05 -0.81 6.14
C VAL A 235 5.97 -1.81 5.73
N ALA A 236 5.54 -2.68 6.64
CA ALA A 236 4.46 -3.64 6.43
C ALA A 236 3.10 -2.98 6.10
N ASP A 237 2.82 -1.79 6.65
CA ASP A 237 1.57 -1.07 6.38
C ASP A 237 1.58 -0.45 4.98
N ALA A 238 2.64 0.27 4.63
CA ALA A 238 2.79 0.83 3.29
C ALA A 238 2.88 -0.26 2.21
N LEU A 239 3.48 -1.42 2.51
CA LEU A 239 3.47 -2.58 1.61
C LEU A 239 2.05 -3.08 1.32
N VAL A 240 1.22 -3.24 2.34
CA VAL A 240 -0.18 -3.68 2.16
C VAL A 240 -0.98 -2.62 1.38
N ASP A 241 -0.70 -1.33 1.59
CA ASP A 241 -1.43 -0.22 0.92
C ASP A 241 -0.97 0.03 -0.53
N LEU A 242 0.28 -0.31 -0.87
CA LEU A 242 0.82 -0.22 -2.24
C LEU A 242 0.61 -1.49 -3.07
N THR A 243 0.16 -2.60 -2.46
CA THR A 243 0.04 -3.90 -3.18
C THR A 243 -1.30 -4.61 -3.00
N GLY A 244 -2.05 -4.32 -1.94
CA GLY A 244 -3.21 -5.12 -1.53
C GLY A 244 -2.86 -6.56 -1.11
N SER A 245 -1.58 -6.85 -0.86
CA SER A 245 -1.05 -8.18 -0.49
C SER A 245 -0.96 -8.36 1.04
N LEU A 246 -0.12 -9.27 1.53
CA LEU A 246 0.25 -9.39 2.95
C LEU A 246 1.71 -8.93 3.13
N ALA A 247 2.05 -8.44 4.31
CA ALA A 247 3.44 -8.20 4.70
C ALA A 247 3.75 -8.95 6.00
N GLU A 248 4.91 -9.59 6.05
CA GLU A 248 5.39 -10.36 7.21
C GLU A 248 6.62 -9.71 7.83
N ARG A 249 6.76 -9.84 9.15
CA ARG A 249 7.86 -9.26 9.93
C ARG A 249 8.56 -10.33 10.75
N TRP A 250 9.88 -10.35 10.66
CA TRP A 250 10.76 -11.31 11.30
C TRP A 250 11.69 -10.57 12.27
N SER A 251 11.45 -10.76 13.57
CA SER A 251 12.40 -10.42 14.64
C SER A 251 13.70 -11.21 14.41
N LEU A 252 14.82 -10.52 14.19
CA LEU A 252 16.12 -11.18 13.96
C LEU A 252 16.65 -11.82 15.25
N LYS A 253 16.25 -11.28 16.41
CA LYS A 253 16.52 -11.84 17.74
C LYS A 253 15.91 -13.24 17.91
N ASP A 254 14.75 -13.51 17.30
CA ASP A 254 14.15 -14.85 17.29
C ASP A 254 14.89 -15.84 16.36
N ILE A 255 15.52 -15.34 15.29
CA ILE A 255 16.35 -16.16 14.38
C ILE A 255 17.65 -16.57 15.09
N VAL A 256 18.34 -15.62 15.74
CA VAL A 256 19.54 -15.88 16.54
C VAL A 256 19.23 -16.80 17.74
N GLY A 257 18.06 -16.65 18.37
CA GLY A 257 17.62 -17.57 19.43
C GLY A 257 17.33 -19.00 18.95
N ALA A 258 16.90 -19.16 17.68
CA ALA A 258 16.50 -20.46 17.13
C ALA A 258 17.67 -21.37 16.74
N SER A 259 18.90 -20.85 16.60
CA SER A 259 20.09 -21.68 16.35
C SER A 259 20.66 -22.32 17.63
N GLY A 260 20.18 -21.92 18.82
CA GLY A 260 20.77 -22.31 20.11
C GLY A 260 19.93 -23.21 21.01
N GLN A 261 18.66 -23.51 20.70
CA GLN A 261 17.81 -24.37 21.54
C GLN A 261 16.96 -25.35 20.73
N GLN A 262 16.96 -26.61 21.18
CA GLN A 262 16.35 -27.75 20.48
C GLN A 262 14.88 -28.01 20.90
N ASP A 263 14.43 -27.40 21.99
CA ASP A 263 13.05 -27.49 22.51
C ASP A 263 12.18 -26.29 22.06
N ARG A 264 11.43 -26.46 20.97
CA ARG A 264 10.25 -25.63 20.65
C ARG A 264 9.07 -26.52 20.24
N PRO A 265 7.81 -26.10 20.46
CA PRO A 265 6.64 -26.88 20.05
C PRO A 265 6.63 -27.17 18.55
N SER A 266 6.45 -28.44 18.19
CA SER A 266 6.53 -28.93 16.81
C SER A 266 5.53 -28.22 15.88
N GLY A 267 6.03 -27.45 14.90
CA GLY A 267 5.20 -26.82 13.87
C GLY A 267 5.69 -25.47 13.34
N GLY A 268 6.65 -24.82 14.01
CA GLY A 268 7.28 -23.60 13.49
C GLY A 268 8.34 -23.92 12.42
N GLU A 269 8.18 -23.42 11.21
CA GLU A 269 9.22 -23.48 10.17
C GLU A 269 10.38 -22.54 10.55
N GLN A 270 11.61 -23.06 10.51
CA GLN A 270 12.80 -22.30 10.88
C GLN A 270 13.06 -21.17 9.86
N ARG A 271 13.04 -19.93 10.33
CA ARG A 271 13.36 -18.74 9.52
C ARG A 271 14.88 -18.54 9.44
N THR A 272 15.42 -18.26 8.25
CA THR A 272 16.86 -18.00 8.02
C THR A 272 17.06 -16.95 6.92
N CYS A 273 18.17 -16.19 6.92
CA CYS A 273 18.39 -15.20 5.86
C CYS A 273 18.59 -15.88 4.49
N ARG A 274 19.05 -17.14 4.49
CA ARG A 274 19.13 -18.01 3.32
C ARG A 274 17.79 -18.26 2.60
N GLN A 275 16.63 -18.07 3.25
CA GLN A 275 15.33 -18.09 2.57
C GLN A 275 15.10 -16.84 1.70
N LEU A 276 15.65 -15.70 2.09
CA LEU A 276 15.53 -14.43 1.38
C LEU A 276 16.16 -14.50 -0.03
N LEU A 277 17.17 -15.37 -0.24
CA LEU A 277 17.79 -15.63 -1.55
C LEU A 277 16.78 -15.98 -2.65
N ARG A 278 15.68 -16.67 -2.31
CA ARG A 278 14.62 -17.05 -3.29
C ARG A 278 13.59 -15.94 -3.51
N LEU A 279 13.47 -15.04 -2.55
CA LEU A 279 12.43 -14.00 -2.48
C LEU A 279 12.91 -12.67 -3.06
N LYS A 280 14.21 -12.40 -3.03
CA LYS A 280 14.86 -11.12 -3.41
C LYS A 280 14.45 -10.57 -4.79
N ASP A 281 14.16 -11.45 -5.75
CA ASP A 281 13.79 -11.09 -7.12
C ASP A 281 12.27 -11.09 -7.34
N GLN A 282 11.49 -11.60 -6.38
CA GLN A 282 10.03 -11.77 -6.46
C GLN A 282 9.25 -10.73 -5.63
N CYS A 283 9.85 -10.14 -4.59
CA CYS A 283 9.20 -9.16 -3.72
C CYS A 283 10.16 -8.12 -3.14
N LEU A 284 9.62 -7.16 -2.39
CA LEU A 284 10.42 -6.30 -1.53
C LEU A 284 10.85 -7.06 -0.27
N ILE A 285 12.10 -6.85 0.10
CA ILE A 285 12.67 -7.21 1.40
C ILE A 285 13.26 -5.92 1.98
N SER A 286 12.98 -5.64 3.25
CA SER A 286 13.40 -4.44 3.97
C SER A 286 13.89 -4.85 5.37
N CYS A 287 14.78 -4.06 5.96
CA CYS A 287 15.24 -4.24 7.33
C CYS A 287 15.23 -2.92 8.10
N SER A 288 15.19 -2.99 9.42
CA SER A 288 15.18 -1.80 10.29
C SER A 288 15.96 -1.98 11.57
N VAL A 289 16.42 -0.85 12.12
CA VAL A 289 17.01 -0.75 13.46
C VAL A 289 16.01 -0.06 14.37
N LEU A 290 15.60 -0.74 15.44
CA LEU A 290 14.58 -0.29 16.40
C LEU A 290 15.18 0.08 17.76
N SER A 291 16.49 -0.11 17.94
CA SER A 291 17.19 -0.01 19.21
C SER A 291 18.42 0.90 19.06
N PRO A 292 18.51 2.05 19.77
CA PRO A 292 19.76 2.77 19.94
C PRO A 292 20.81 1.87 20.59
N ARG A 293 21.99 1.72 19.98
CA ARG A 293 23.11 0.95 20.53
C ARG A 293 24.26 1.87 20.87
N ALA A 294 24.84 1.69 22.06
CA ALA A 294 25.96 2.49 22.52
C ALA A 294 27.15 2.37 21.53
N GLY A 295 27.46 3.46 20.84
CA GLY A 295 28.51 3.54 19.81
C GLY A 295 28.00 3.56 18.36
N ALA A 296 26.82 3.02 18.06
CA ALA A 296 26.29 2.87 16.69
C ALA A 296 25.65 4.16 16.12
N ARG A 297 26.40 5.28 16.16
CA ARG A 297 25.91 6.61 15.77
C ARG A 297 25.57 6.77 14.28
N GLU A 298 26.06 5.90 13.39
CA GLU A 298 26.02 6.13 11.94
C GLU A 298 24.81 5.53 11.22
N LEU A 299 24.14 4.50 11.76
CA LEU A 299 23.01 3.83 11.07
C LEU A 299 21.72 4.66 11.05
N GLY A 300 21.52 5.54 12.03
CA GLY A 300 20.22 6.18 12.29
C GLY A 300 19.30 5.29 13.13
N GLU A 301 18.86 5.83 14.26
CA GLU A 301 17.89 5.17 15.14
C GLU A 301 16.49 5.19 14.49
N PHE A 302 15.73 4.10 14.61
CA PHE A 302 14.38 3.95 14.06
C PHE A 302 14.27 4.08 12.52
N HIS A 303 15.36 3.80 11.80
CA HIS A 303 15.42 3.88 10.34
C HIS A 303 15.11 2.55 9.63
N ALA A 304 14.63 2.65 8.39
CA ALA A 304 14.28 1.54 7.52
C ALA A 304 15.12 1.57 6.23
N PHE A 305 15.60 0.40 5.82
CA PHE A 305 16.47 0.18 4.67
C PHE A 305 15.85 -0.85 3.72
N ILE A 306 16.31 -0.89 2.47
CA ILE A 306 15.88 -1.89 1.47
C ILE A 306 17.00 -2.93 1.32
N ILE A 307 16.67 -4.22 1.39
CA ILE A 307 17.61 -5.28 0.98
C ILE A 307 17.45 -5.46 -0.53
N SER A 308 18.38 -4.90 -1.32
CA SER A 308 18.24 -4.78 -2.76
C SER A 308 18.65 -6.05 -3.51
N ASP A 309 19.59 -6.82 -2.97
CA ASP A 309 20.06 -8.12 -3.47
C ASP A 309 20.67 -8.99 -2.34
N LEU A 310 20.85 -10.29 -2.59
CA LEU A 310 21.59 -11.22 -1.71
C LEU A 310 22.49 -12.13 -2.54
N ARG A 311 23.68 -12.46 -2.03
CA ARG A 311 24.69 -13.29 -2.70
C ARG A 311 25.33 -14.28 -1.74
N GLU A 312 25.27 -15.56 -2.07
CA GLU A 312 26.10 -16.58 -1.42
C GLU A 312 27.44 -16.68 -2.16
N LEU A 313 28.53 -16.53 -1.41
CA LEU A 313 29.92 -16.65 -1.85
C LEU A 313 30.59 -17.82 -1.14
N TRP A 314 31.75 -18.23 -1.65
CA TRP A 314 32.60 -19.25 -1.02
C TRP A 314 33.94 -18.62 -0.61
N SER A 315 34.29 -18.80 0.66
CA SER A 315 35.61 -18.50 1.19
C SER A 315 36.67 -19.39 0.54
N ARG A 316 37.92 -18.92 0.52
CA ARG A 316 39.11 -19.70 0.16
C ARG A 316 39.28 -20.96 1.03
N THR A 317 38.64 -21.01 2.20
CA THR A 317 38.61 -22.20 3.09
C THR A 317 37.45 -23.17 2.79
N GLY A 318 36.57 -22.86 1.83
CA GLY A 318 35.38 -23.64 1.51
C GLY A 318 34.14 -23.34 2.36
N GLN A 319 34.22 -22.40 3.30
CA GLN A 319 33.06 -21.91 4.06
C GLN A 319 32.13 -21.06 3.17
N GLY A 320 30.82 -21.28 3.25
CA GLY A 320 29.83 -20.44 2.57
C GLY A 320 29.57 -19.14 3.35
N ILE A 321 29.61 -18.00 2.65
CA ILE A 321 29.41 -16.65 3.19
C ILE A 321 28.14 -16.07 2.54
N LEU A 322 27.17 -15.58 3.32
CA LEU A 322 25.99 -14.90 2.78
C LEU A 322 26.13 -13.38 2.94
N LEU A 323 26.19 -12.67 1.81
CA LEU A 323 26.17 -11.21 1.77
C LEU A 323 24.77 -10.69 1.39
N LEU A 324 24.36 -9.62 2.05
CA LEU A 324 23.14 -8.86 1.80
C LEU A 324 23.55 -7.47 1.30
N ARG A 325 23.02 -7.03 0.15
CA ARG A 325 23.18 -5.65 -0.31
C ARG A 325 22.06 -4.81 0.28
N ILE A 326 22.42 -3.80 1.04
CA ILE A 326 21.49 -2.92 1.75
C ILE A 326 21.59 -1.52 1.16
N HIS A 327 20.45 -0.94 0.81
CA HIS A 327 20.29 0.42 0.32
C HIS A 327 19.68 1.29 1.41
N ASN A 328 20.38 2.38 1.77
CA ASN A 328 19.88 3.43 2.67
C ASN A 328 19.18 4.54 1.87
N PRO A 329 17.86 4.77 2.05
CA PRO A 329 17.12 5.82 1.34
C PRO A 329 17.64 7.26 1.53
N TRP A 330 18.48 7.54 2.53
CA TRP A 330 19.17 8.82 2.68
C TRP A 330 20.35 9.02 1.70
N GLY A 331 20.73 8.01 0.89
CA GLY A 331 21.89 8.06 -0.01
C GLY A 331 23.26 7.99 0.70
N ARG A 332 23.29 7.98 2.04
CA ARG A 332 24.52 7.98 2.83
C ARG A 332 25.15 6.59 2.87
N ARG A 333 26.40 6.48 2.41
CA ARG A 333 27.26 5.30 2.64
C ARG A 333 27.76 5.31 4.09
N CYS A 334 26.89 4.90 5.02
CA CYS A 334 27.09 4.92 6.46
C CYS A 334 27.51 3.56 7.08
N TRP A 335 28.10 2.68 6.27
CA TRP A 335 28.53 1.35 6.72
C TRP A 335 30.06 1.23 6.70
N GLN A 336 30.65 0.91 7.85
CA GLN A 336 32.09 0.75 8.02
C GLN A 336 32.49 -0.71 8.32
N GLY A 337 31.60 -1.67 8.04
CA GLY A 337 31.83 -3.09 8.25
C GLY A 337 32.82 -3.75 7.28
N LEU A 338 33.00 -5.06 7.43
CA LEU A 338 34.08 -5.84 6.81
C LEU A 338 34.09 -5.84 5.27
N TRP A 339 32.95 -5.56 4.63
CA TRP A 339 32.73 -5.67 3.18
C TRP A 339 32.65 -4.31 2.46
N ARG A 340 33.20 -3.26 3.07
CA ARG A 340 33.49 -1.97 2.39
C ARG A 340 34.65 -2.10 1.41
N GLU A 341 34.88 -1.10 0.57
CA GLU A 341 36.04 -1.01 -0.33
C GLU A 341 37.37 -1.14 0.44
N GLY A 342 38.22 -2.11 0.09
CA GLY A 342 39.45 -2.41 0.83
C GLY A 342 39.23 -2.98 2.24
N GLY A 343 38.03 -3.47 2.54
CA GLY A 343 37.69 -4.11 3.82
C GLY A 343 38.22 -5.55 3.94
N GLU A 344 38.49 -5.98 5.18
CA GLU A 344 39.15 -7.28 5.43
C GLU A 344 38.32 -8.50 5.02
N GLY A 345 36.99 -8.36 4.86
CA GLY A 345 36.11 -9.43 4.40
C GLY A 345 36.49 -9.95 3.00
N TRP A 346 36.93 -9.05 2.11
CA TRP A 346 37.31 -9.41 0.74
C TRP A 346 38.54 -10.34 0.66
N ASN A 347 39.41 -10.31 1.67
CA ASN A 347 40.55 -11.25 1.76
C ASN A 347 40.09 -12.72 1.83
N GLN A 348 38.87 -12.97 2.32
CA GLN A 348 38.30 -14.32 2.43
C GLN A 348 37.92 -14.91 1.07
N VAL A 349 37.65 -14.09 0.05
CA VAL A 349 37.12 -14.51 -1.27
C VAL A 349 38.14 -14.26 -2.39
N ASP A 350 37.79 -14.61 -3.62
CA ASP A 350 38.63 -14.29 -4.80
C ASP A 350 38.62 -12.77 -5.09
N PRO A 351 39.76 -12.12 -5.41
CA PRO A 351 39.82 -10.67 -5.64
C PRO A 351 38.94 -10.17 -6.81
N SER A 352 38.61 -11.04 -7.76
CA SER A 352 37.65 -10.70 -8.82
C SER A 352 36.25 -10.41 -8.26
N LYS A 353 35.88 -11.04 -7.13
CA LYS A 353 34.57 -10.84 -6.49
C LYS A 353 34.44 -9.53 -5.72
N GLU A 354 35.53 -9.01 -5.16
CA GLU A 354 35.55 -7.63 -4.63
C GLU A 354 35.25 -6.64 -5.75
N SER A 355 36.00 -6.70 -6.84
CA SER A 355 35.81 -5.81 -8.00
C SER A 355 34.41 -5.95 -8.63
N GLU A 356 33.91 -7.18 -8.78
CA GLU A 356 32.58 -7.47 -9.33
C GLU A 356 31.44 -6.91 -8.47
N LEU A 357 31.52 -7.05 -7.14
CA LEU A 357 30.44 -6.69 -6.23
C LEU A 357 30.48 -5.24 -5.75
N LEU A 358 31.66 -4.62 -5.67
CA LEU A 358 31.78 -3.18 -5.40
C LEU A 358 31.33 -2.35 -6.61
N ALA A 359 31.62 -2.79 -7.85
CA ALA A 359 31.15 -2.14 -9.07
C ALA A 359 29.62 -2.16 -9.25
N GLN A 360 28.90 -2.97 -8.45
CA GLN A 360 27.43 -3.02 -8.41
C GLN A 360 26.81 -2.08 -7.36
N LEU A 361 27.59 -1.43 -6.50
CA LEU A 361 27.08 -0.55 -5.44
C LEU A 361 26.74 0.85 -5.97
N GLN A 362 25.48 1.26 -5.83
CA GLN A 362 25.07 2.63 -6.12
C GLN A 362 25.32 3.58 -4.91
N GLU A 363 24.78 4.79 -4.98
CA GLU A 363 24.78 5.75 -3.87
C GLU A 363 23.93 5.19 -2.71
N GLY A 364 24.37 5.32 -1.46
CA GLY A 364 23.67 4.74 -0.31
C GLY A 364 23.63 3.21 -0.22
N GLU A 365 24.17 2.46 -1.18
CA GLU A 365 24.30 1.00 -1.10
C GLU A 365 25.60 0.53 -0.45
N PHE A 366 25.54 -0.59 0.28
CA PHE A 366 26.66 -1.31 0.89
C PHE A 366 26.38 -2.81 1.04
N TRP A 367 27.42 -3.62 1.25
CA TRP A 367 27.32 -5.06 1.54
C TRP A 367 27.49 -5.35 3.03
N VAL A 368 26.74 -6.32 3.55
CA VAL A 368 26.76 -6.79 4.95
C VAL A 368 26.72 -8.32 4.99
N GLU A 369 27.45 -8.95 5.91
CA GLU A 369 27.47 -10.41 6.12
C GLU A 369 26.29 -10.89 6.98
N GLU A 370 25.82 -12.14 6.86
CA GLU A 370 24.66 -12.66 7.64
C GLU A 370 24.87 -12.50 9.16
N GLU A 371 26.07 -12.76 9.67
CA GLU A 371 26.44 -12.59 11.08
C GLU A 371 26.46 -11.12 11.52
N GLU A 372 26.95 -10.21 10.66
CA GLU A 372 26.97 -8.76 10.94
C GLU A 372 25.55 -8.17 10.86
N PHE A 373 24.74 -8.68 9.94
CA PHE A 373 23.35 -8.30 9.73
C PHE A 373 22.45 -8.74 10.91
N LEU A 374 22.52 -10.02 11.29
CA LEU A 374 21.82 -10.57 12.46
C LEU A 374 22.30 -9.93 13.77
N ARG A 375 23.53 -9.42 13.80
CA ARG A 375 24.01 -8.62 14.93
C ARG A 375 23.35 -7.25 14.94
N GLU A 376 23.48 -6.41 13.91
CA GLU A 376 23.12 -4.98 14.01
C GLU A 376 21.65 -4.62 13.75
N PHE A 377 20.94 -5.36 12.89
CA PHE A 377 19.54 -5.08 12.59
C PHE A 377 18.59 -5.76 13.59
N ASP A 378 17.38 -5.20 13.77
CA ASP A 378 16.40 -5.74 14.73
C ASP A 378 15.28 -6.55 14.05
N GLU A 379 14.84 -6.12 12.86
CA GLU A 379 13.70 -6.72 12.14
C GLU A 379 13.95 -6.76 10.62
N VAL A 380 13.41 -7.78 9.96
CA VAL A 380 13.18 -7.84 8.51
C VAL A 380 11.68 -7.79 8.21
N THR A 381 11.27 -6.91 7.30
CA THR A 381 9.92 -6.89 6.70
C THR A 381 9.96 -7.45 5.27
N ILE A 382 9.03 -8.34 4.93
CA ILE A 382 8.90 -8.97 3.62
C ILE A 382 7.48 -8.76 3.07
N GLY A 383 7.34 -8.27 1.84
CA GLY A 383 6.06 -8.27 1.14
C GLY A 383 5.79 -9.64 0.49
N TYR A 384 4.59 -10.19 0.62
CA TYR A 384 4.21 -11.39 -0.15
C TYR A 384 4.16 -11.04 -1.65
N PRO A 385 4.82 -11.83 -2.54
CA PRO A 385 4.76 -11.61 -3.99
C PRO A 385 3.34 -11.62 -4.53
N VAL A 386 3.10 -10.76 -5.53
CA VAL A 386 1.83 -10.66 -6.25
C VAL A 386 2.06 -11.03 -7.70
N THR A 387 1.47 -12.15 -8.12
CA THR A 387 1.50 -12.62 -9.51
C THR A 387 0.83 -11.62 -10.46
N LYS A 388 1.15 -11.67 -11.76
CA LYS A 388 0.51 -10.84 -12.81
C LYS A 388 -1.02 -11.00 -12.93
N ALA A 389 -1.60 -12.01 -12.28
CA ALA A 389 -3.05 -12.25 -12.18
C ALA A 389 -3.69 -11.60 -10.93
N GLY A 390 -2.92 -10.90 -10.09
CA GLY A 390 -3.38 -10.33 -8.82
C GLY A 390 -3.53 -11.36 -7.69
N HIS A 391 -2.98 -12.58 -7.84
CA HIS A 391 -2.96 -13.58 -6.77
C HIS A 391 -1.69 -13.49 -5.93
N LEU A 392 -1.85 -13.64 -4.62
CA LEU A 392 -0.78 -13.77 -3.63
C LEU A 392 0.01 -15.07 -3.85
N GLN A 393 1.31 -15.08 -3.56
CA GLN A 393 2.18 -16.26 -3.59
C GLN A 393 2.81 -16.47 -2.21
N SER A 394 2.87 -17.72 -1.73
CA SER A 394 3.43 -18.04 -0.40
C SER A 394 4.93 -17.77 -0.34
N LEU A 395 5.38 -17.07 0.71
CA LEU A 395 6.80 -16.89 1.04
C LEU A 395 7.52 -18.22 1.36
N TYR A 396 6.77 -19.27 1.70
CA TYR A 396 7.29 -20.53 2.25
C TYR A 396 7.30 -21.67 1.24
N THR A 397 6.21 -21.82 0.49
CA THR A 397 6.00 -22.93 -0.44
C THR A 397 6.13 -22.54 -1.90
N GLU A 398 6.27 -21.23 -2.17
CA GLU A 398 6.27 -20.61 -3.50
C GLU A 398 4.96 -20.84 -4.30
N LYS A 399 3.95 -21.49 -3.71
CA LYS A 399 2.64 -21.77 -4.34
C LYS A 399 1.78 -20.51 -4.44
N VAL A 400 0.96 -20.44 -5.50
CA VAL A 400 -0.01 -19.35 -5.70
C VAL A 400 -1.27 -19.59 -4.86
N LEU A 401 -1.57 -18.67 -3.95
CA LEU A 401 -2.72 -18.67 -3.06
C LEU A 401 -3.95 -18.06 -3.77
N CYS A 402 -4.32 -18.64 -4.91
CA CYS A 402 -5.30 -18.08 -5.86
C CYS A 402 -6.74 -17.97 -5.32
N HIS A 403 -7.10 -18.71 -4.27
CA HIS A 403 -8.44 -18.69 -3.68
C HIS A 403 -8.57 -17.71 -2.52
N THR A 404 -8.70 -16.42 -2.84
CA THR A 404 -8.90 -15.34 -1.85
C THR A 404 -10.38 -15.16 -1.47
N ARG A 405 -10.65 -14.95 -0.17
CA ARG A 405 -11.92 -14.45 0.37
C ARG A 405 -11.65 -13.40 1.44
N ALA A 406 -12.52 -12.40 1.56
CA ALA A 406 -12.47 -11.42 2.63
C ALA A 406 -13.89 -11.13 3.14
N LEU A 407 -14.04 -10.92 4.45
CA LEU A 407 -15.30 -10.53 5.09
C LEU A 407 -15.04 -9.46 6.17
N PRO A 408 -15.85 -8.39 6.23
CA PRO A 408 -15.78 -7.42 7.32
C PRO A 408 -16.33 -8.03 8.62
N GLY A 409 -15.89 -7.49 9.74
CA GLY A 409 -16.42 -7.78 11.07
C GLY A 409 -16.14 -6.61 12.03
N ALA A 410 -16.74 -6.69 13.22
CA ALA A 410 -16.52 -5.70 14.26
C ALA A 410 -16.58 -6.33 15.66
N TRP A 411 -15.73 -5.83 16.55
CA TRP A 411 -15.86 -5.98 17.99
C TRP A 411 -16.73 -4.82 18.49
N VAL A 412 -17.83 -5.17 19.15
CA VAL A 412 -18.85 -4.24 19.65
C VAL A 412 -19.03 -4.49 21.15
N ILE A 413 -18.95 -3.42 21.95
CA ILE A 413 -19.06 -3.47 23.42
C ILE A 413 -20.36 -4.15 23.83
N GLY A 414 -20.30 -5.06 24.81
CA GLY A 414 -21.47 -5.81 25.29
C GLY A 414 -22.08 -6.83 24.31
N GLN A 415 -21.61 -6.92 23.06
CA GLN A 415 -22.14 -7.85 22.05
C GLN A 415 -21.08 -8.84 21.53
N SER A 416 -19.96 -8.32 21.02
CA SER A 416 -18.93 -9.11 20.34
C SER A 416 -17.48 -8.77 20.74
N ALA A 417 -17.25 -7.78 21.60
CA ALA A 417 -15.93 -7.45 22.13
C ALA A 417 -15.47 -8.42 23.24
N GLY A 418 -15.34 -9.71 22.90
CA GLY A 418 -15.12 -10.79 23.87
C GLY A 418 -13.70 -10.93 24.46
N GLY A 419 -12.73 -10.14 23.99
CA GLY A 419 -11.32 -10.23 24.43
C GLY A 419 -10.62 -11.53 24.04
N CYS A 420 -9.43 -11.80 24.61
CA CYS A 420 -8.66 -13.01 24.35
C CYS A 420 -9.24 -14.26 25.03
N ARG A 421 -8.68 -15.44 24.72
CA ARG A 421 -9.11 -16.75 25.25
C ARG A 421 -9.21 -16.84 26.78
N ASN A 422 -8.48 -15.99 27.50
CA ASN A 422 -8.46 -15.96 28.97
C ASN A 422 -9.67 -15.22 29.57
N ASN A 423 -10.48 -14.54 28.74
CA ASN A 423 -11.72 -13.89 29.17
C ASN A 423 -12.90 -14.87 29.06
N SER A 424 -13.76 -14.91 30.07
CA SER A 424 -15.01 -15.70 30.07
C SER A 424 -15.97 -15.32 28.93
N CYS A 425 -15.88 -14.08 28.42
CA CYS A 425 -16.64 -13.59 27.27
C CYS A 425 -15.98 -13.89 25.91
N PHE A 426 -14.87 -14.63 25.83
CA PHE A 426 -14.27 -15.08 24.56
C PHE A 426 -15.28 -15.73 23.58
N PRO A 427 -16.28 -16.52 24.03
CA PRO A 427 -17.32 -17.06 23.17
C PRO A 427 -18.20 -16.01 22.47
N CYS A 428 -18.18 -14.74 22.88
CA CYS A 428 -18.93 -13.65 22.25
C CYS A 428 -18.23 -13.06 21.01
N ASN A 429 -16.91 -13.24 20.85
CA ASN A 429 -16.16 -12.72 19.69
C ASN A 429 -16.79 -13.13 18.34
N PRO A 430 -16.70 -12.30 17.28
CA PRO A 430 -17.19 -12.67 15.95
C PRO A 430 -16.58 -13.99 15.48
N LYS A 431 -17.35 -14.79 14.74
CA LYS A 431 -16.88 -16.09 14.25
C LYS A 431 -17.25 -16.28 12.79
N PHE A 432 -16.42 -17.02 12.08
CA PHE A 432 -16.58 -17.28 10.65
C PHE A 432 -16.39 -18.76 10.36
N TRP A 433 -17.31 -19.34 9.59
CA TRP A 433 -17.15 -20.65 8.99
C TRP A 433 -16.20 -20.54 7.80
N LEU A 434 -15.05 -21.20 7.89
CA LEU A 434 -14.19 -21.55 6.77
C LEU A 434 -14.48 -23.01 6.39
N ARG A 435 -14.56 -23.33 5.09
CA ARG A 435 -14.63 -24.70 4.58
C ARG A 435 -13.57 -24.87 3.49
N LEU A 436 -12.77 -25.93 3.61
CA LEU A 436 -11.85 -26.40 2.57
C LEU A 436 -12.46 -27.60 1.85
N LEU A 437 -12.22 -27.70 0.54
CA LEU A 437 -12.60 -28.87 -0.27
C LEU A 437 -11.46 -29.88 -0.45
N GLU A 438 -10.22 -29.40 -0.49
CA GLU A 438 -8.98 -30.16 -0.71
C GLU A 438 -7.94 -29.81 0.38
N PRO A 439 -6.88 -30.62 0.59
CA PRO A 439 -5.76 -30.22 1.44
C PRO A 439 -5.12 -28.94 0.86
N SER A 440 -4.85 -27.95 1.68
CA SER A 440 -4.35 -26.66 1.19
C SER A 440 -3.60 -25.86 2.24
N GLU A 441 -2.62 -25.10 1.75
CA GLU A 441 -2.05 -24.00 2.49
C GLU A 441 -3.09 -22.90 2.65
N VAL A 442 -3.16 -22.32 3.84
CA VAL A 442 -4.07 -21.21 4.17
C VAL A 442 -3.30 -20.14 4.92
N CYS A 443 -3.26 -18.94 4.35
CA CYS A 443 -2.87 -17.71 5.05
C CYS A 443 -4.14 -16.97 5.46
N ALA A 444 -4.35 -16.76 6.76
CA ALA A 444 -5.51 -16.06 7.30
C ALA A 444 -5.07 -14.84 8.11
N ALA A 445 -5.66 -13.68 7.82
CA ALA A 445 -5.23 -12.37 8.32
C ALA A 445 -6.39 -11.53 8.85
N VAL A 446 -6.13 -10.69 9.85
CA VAL A 446 -7.08 -9.75 10.47
C VAL A 446 -6.48 -8.36 10.36
N LEU A 447 -6.91 -7.61 9.35
CA LEU A 447 -6.61 -6.18 9.21
C LEU A 447 -7.62 -5.38 10.04
N GLN A 448 -7.17 -4.55 10.98
CA GLN A 448 -8.02 -3.65 11.76
C GLN A 448 -7.95 -2.20 11.24
N ARG A 449 -9.01 -1.42 11.47
CA ARG A 449 -9.01 0.03 11.17
C ARG A 449 -8.32 0.84 12.27
N PRO A 450 -7.58 1.92 11.95
CA PRO A 450 -7.07 2.85 12.95
C PRO A 450 -8.22 3.52 13.70
N ARG A 451 -8.07 3.70 15.02
CA ARG A 451 -9.05 4.38 15.89
C ARG A 451 -9.48 5.76 15.37
N ARG A 452 -8.55 6.55 14.82
CA ARG A 452 -8.81 7.92 14.31
C ARG A 452 -9.88 7.95 13.20
N CYS A 453 -9.97 6.90 12.38
CA CYS A 453 -10.94 6.78 11.29
C CYS A 453 -12.40 6.83 11.79
N LEU A 454 -12.66 6.38 13.03
CA LEU A 454 -14.00 6.42 13.65
C LEU A 454 -14.40 7.81 14.14
N LEU A 455 -13.46 8.75 14.32
CA LEU A 455 -13.71 10.11 14.79
C LEU A 455 -13.72 11.14 13.64
N GLY A 456 -13.03 10.85 12.53
CA GLY A 456 -12.95 11.74 11.37
C GLY A 456 -14.29 12.08 10.73
N GLN A 457 -15.28 11.17 10.78
CA GLN A 457 -16.61 11.40 10.20
C GLN A 457 -17.51 12.32 11.06
N THR A 458 -17.20 12.51 12.35
CA THR A 458 -18.06 13.28 13.28
C THR A 458 -17.54 14.69 13.55
N ARG A 459 -16.22 14.90 13.49
CA ARG A 459 -15.60 16.22 13.76
C ARG A 459 -15.96 17.32 12.74
N SER A 460 -16.53 16.96 11.59
CA SER A 460 -17.00 17.91 10.57
C SER A 460 -18.34 18.59 10.91
N LEU A 461 -19.06 18.16 11.95
CA LEU A 461 -20.41 18.67 12.27
C LEU A 461 -20.57 19.22 13.69
N LEU A 462 -19.64 18.92 14.61
CA LEU A 462 -19.66 19.43 15.99
C LEU A 462 -18.26 19.91 16.38
N GLY A 463 -18.11 21.21 16.58
CA GLY A 463 -16.86 21.89 16.95
C GLY A 463 -16.44 21.64 18.40
N ALA A 464 -16.17 20.38 18.75
CA ALA A 464 -15.68 20.01 20.08
C ALA A 464 -14.15 20.18 20.18
N SER A 465 -13.72 20.83 21.26
CA SER A 465 -12.31 21.08 21.59
C SER A 465 -11.49 19.79 21.74
N PRO A 466 -10.16 19.80 21.45
CA PRO A 466 -9.30 18.66 21.70
C PRO A 466 -9.21 18.35 23.20
N ALA A 467 -9.28 17.08 23.56
CA ALA A 467 -8.92 16.58 24.88
C ALA A 467 -7.38 16.51 25.00
N PRO A 468 -6.79 16.68 26.21
CA PRO A 468 -5.33 16.79 26.36
C PRO A 468 -4.59 15.50 25.99
N GLU A 469 -3.57 15.66 25.13
CA GLU A 469 -2.63 14.62 24.72
C GLU A 469 -1.56 14.42 25.81
N ASN A 470 -1.25 13.17 26.19
CA ASN A 470 -0.02 12.85 26.94
C ASN A 470 0.33 11.35 26.97
N LEU A 471 0.00 10.63 25.89
CA LEU A 471 0.50 9.27 25.64
C LEU A 471 0.46 9.02 24.13
N PRO A 472 1.47 8.35 23.52
CA PRO A 472 1.35 7.90 22.13
C PRO A 472 0.19 6.91 22.01
N SER A 473 -0.95 7.41 21.51
CA SER A 473 -2.15 6.62 21.28
C SER A 473 -1.81 5.49 20.30
N LYS A 474 -1.76 4.25 20.80
CA LYS A 474 -1.75 3.08 19.93
C LYS A 474 -3.07 3.06 19.17
N ASP A 475 -3.02 3.55 17.93
CA ASP A 475 -4.18 3.67 17.04
C ASP A 475 -4.77 2.31 16.66
N TYR A 476 -4.00 1.24 16.87
CA TYR A 476 -4.39 -0.17 16.77
C TYR A 476 -4.52 -0.82 18.14
N GLN A 477 -5.29 -1.91 18.20
CA GLN A 477 -5.48 -2.72 19.40
C GLN A 477 -4.64 -3.98 19.32
N ALA A 478 -4.30 -4.57 20.48
CA ALA A 478 -3.73 -5.90 20.49
C ALA A 478 -4.77 -6.89 19.95
N VAL A 479 -4.54 -7.47 18.78
CA VAL A 479 -5.47 -8.36 18.05
C VAL A 479 -4.81 -9.69 17.74
N GLY A 480 -5.63 -10.74 17.63
CA GLY A 480 -5.17 -12.11 17.39
C GLY A 480 -6.23 -12.96 16.71
N LEU A 481 -5.80 -14.04 16.06
CA LEU A 481 -6.64 -14.91 15.25
C LEU A 481 -6.47 -16.37 15.68
N HIS A 482 -7.58 -17.11 15.78
CA HIS A 482 -7.59 -18.52 16.15
C HIS A 482 -8.49 -19.34 15.23
N ILE A 483 -8.09 -20.56 14.91
CA ILE A 483 -8.80 -21.49 14.03
C ILE A 483 -8.96 -22.84 14.75
N TRP A 484 -10.16 -23.43 14.70
CA TRP A 484 -10.45 -24.80 15.17
C TRP A 484 -11.00 -25.64 14.01
N LYS A 485 -10.60 -26.90 13.89
CA LYS A 485 -11.28 -27.87 13.02
C LYS A 485 -12.59 -28.32 13.66
N VAL A 486 -13.65 -28.47 12.88
CA VAL A 486 -14.94 -29.03 13.32
C VAL A 486 -15.49 -30.04 12.32
N GLU A 487 -16.28 -30.99 12.79
CA GLU A 487 -16.89 -32.02 11.94
C GLU A 487 -17.95 -31.46 10.98
N LYS A 488 -18.81 -30.55 11.48
CA LYS A 488 -20.04 -30.07 10.81
C LYS A 488 -20.31 -28.61 11.23
N ARG A 489 -21.16 -27.88 10.49
CA ARG A 489 -21.59 -26.51 10.84
C ARG A 489 -22.51 -26.39 12.06
N LYS A 490 -23.08 -27.50 12.56
CA LYS A 490 -23.82 -27.54 13.83
C LYS A 490 -22.87 -28.08 14.91
N VAL A 491 -22.46 -27.22 15.85
CA VAL A 491 -21.54 -27.55 16.95
C VAL A 491 -21.99 -26.94 18.27
N SER A 492 -21.61 -27.55 19.39
CA SER A 492 -21.61 -26.88 20.70
C SER A 492 -20.42 -25.93 20.76
N LEU A 493 -20.66 -24.63 20.59
CA LEU A 493 -19.60 -23.60 20.63
C LEU A 493 -18.75 -23.65 21.91
N PRO A 494 -19.31 -23.86 23.13
CA PRO A 494 -18.49 -24.03 24.34
C PRO A 494 -17.48 -25.18 24.22
N ARG A 495 -17.92 -26.36 23.75
CA ARG A 495 -17.06 -27.55 23.60
C ARG A 495 -15.97 -27.38 22.52
N VAL A 496 -16.25 -26.61 21.47
CA VAL A 496 -15.24 -26.30 20.44
C VAL A 496 -14.21 -25.31 20.99
N LEU A 497 -14.65 -24.20 21.61
CA LEU A 497 -13.75 -23.14 22.04
C LEU A 497 -12.92 -23.51 23.29
N SER A 498 -13.37 -24.47 24.11
CA SER A 498 -12.59 -25.05 25.19
C SER A 498 -11.41 -25.91 24.70
N ALA A 499 -11.46 -26.41 23.46
CA ALA A 499 -10.35 -27.18 22.89
C ALA A 499 -9.16 -26.27 22.49
N PRO A 500 -7.93 -26.80 22.41
CA PRO A 500 -6.84 -26.10 21.73
C PRO A 500 -7.23 -25.77 20.29
N PRO A 501 -6.72 -24.67 19.72
CA PRO A 501 -6.92 -24.35 18.32
C PRO A 501 -6.04 -25.27 17.45
N VAL A 502 -6.41 -25.48 16.19
CA VAL A 502 -5.53 -26.17 15.22
C VAL A 502 -4.50 -25.22 14.59
N ALA A 503 -4.76 -23.92 14.63
CA ALA A 503 -3.81 -22.86 14.30
C ALA A 503 -4.20 -21.56 15.01
N GLY A 504 -3.22 -20.72 15.35
CA GLY A 504 -3.47 -19.41 15.95
C GLY A 504 -2.27 -18.47 15.86
N THR A 505 -2.48 -17.17 15.99
CA THR A 505 -1.41 -16.18 16.19
C THR A 505 -0.73 -16.43 17.54
N ALA A 506 0.61 -16.45 17.58
CA ALA A 506 1.36 -16.79 18.78
C ALA A 506 1.07 -15.86 19.98
N CYS A 507 0.76 -14.59 19.71
CA CYS A 507 0.31 -13.61 20.68
C CYS A 507 -0.78 -12.70 20.06
N HIS A 508 -1.32 -11.79 20.87
CA HIS A 508 -2.09 -10.65 20.39
C HIS A 508 -1.14 -9.46 20.18
N ALA A 509 -0.99 -8.98 18.94
CA ALA A 509 -0.06 -7.91 18.59
C ALA A 509 -0.78 -6.59 18.29
N TYR A 510 -0.14 -5.45 18.54
CA TYR A 510 -0.69 -4.10 18.33
C TYR A 510 -0.60 -3.65 16.85
N ASP A 511 -0.70 -4.60 15.93
CA ASP A 511 -0.37 -4.44 14.53
C ASP A 511 -1.64 -4.09 13.73
N ARG A 512 -1.49 -3.32 12.66
CA ARG A 512 -2.60 -3.03 11.74
C ARG A 512 -3.15 -4.30 11.11
N GLU A 513 -2.30 -5.26 10.76
CA GLU A 513 -2.68 -6.59 10.30
C GLU A 513 -1.87 -7.68 11.03
N VAL A 514 -2.57 -8.62 11.66
CA VAL A 514 -1.98 -9.88 12.15
C VAL A 514 -2.40 -11.03 11.25
N HIS A 515 -1.50 -11.97 10.99
CA HIS A 515 -1.80 -13.14 10.15
C HIS A 515 -1.14 -14.41 10.67
N LEU A 516 -1.60 -15.55 10.15
CA LEU A 516 -1.02 -16.87 10.36
C LEU A 516 -1.05 -17.66 9.04
N ARG A 517 -0.05 -18.52 8.83
CA ARG A 517 0.00 -19.51 7.75
C ARG A 517 -0.11 -20.91 8.35
N CYS A 518 -0.89 -21.78 7.73
CA CYS A 518 -1.07 -23.17 8.16
C CYS A 518 -1.48 -24.09 7.00
N GLU A 519 -1.03 -25.34 7.01
CA GLU A 519 -1.55 -26.39 6.13
C GLU A 519 -2.81 -27.01 6.76
N LEU A 520 -3.94 -26.93 6.06
CA LEU A 520 -5.23 -27.45 6.54
C LEU A 520 -5.75 -28.56 5.63
N SER A 521 -6.31 -29.60 6.26
CA SER A 521 -6.97 -30.72 5.57
C SER A 521 -8.41 -30.37 5.17
N PRO A 522 -9.05 -31.14 4.27
CA PRO A 522 -10.47 -30.96 3.95
C PRO A 522 -11.36 -30.96 5.20
N GLY A 523 -12.42 -30.14 5.19
CA GLY A 523 -13.40 -30.08 6.28
C GLY A 523 -13.94 -28.68 6.57
N TYR A 524 -14.56 -28.56 7.75
CA TYR A 524 -15.09 -27.31 8.28
C TYR A 524 -14.18 -26.77 9.39
N TYR A 525 -14.08 -25.46 9.47
CA TYR A 525 -13.22 -24.74 10.40
C TYR A 525 -13.97 -23.54 10.98
N LEU A 526 -13.80 -23.31 12.29
CA LEU A 526 -14.31 -22.15 12.99
C LEU A 526 -13.16 -21.16 13.19
N VAL A 527 -13.28 -19.97 12.61
CA VAL A 527 -12.27 -18.90 12.68
C VAL A 527 -12.79 -17.80 13.61
N VAL A 528 -12.00 -17.40 14.61
CA VAL A 528 -12.36 -16.41 15.63
C VAL A 528 -11.28 -15.34 15.76
N PRO A 529 -11.46 -14.15 15.16
CA PRO A 529 -10.65 -12.97 15.45
C PRO A 529 -11.06 -12.32 16.79
N SER A 530 -10.10 -11.89 17.59
CA SER A 530 -10.34 -11.25 18.89
C SER A 530 -9.35 -10.14 19.22
N THR A 531 -9.80 -9.15 19.98
CA THR A 531 -8.95 -8.24 20.74
C THR A 531 -8.31 -8.97 21.93
N PHE A 532 -7.26 -8.40 22.54
CA PHE A 532 -6.68 -8.94 23.78
C PHE A 532 -7.58 -8.67 24.98
N LEU A 533 -7.94 -7.40 25.18
CA LEU A 533 -8.86 -6.96 26.23
C LEU A 533 -10.31 -7.13 25.77
N LYS A 534 -11.20 -7.50 26.70
CA LYS A 534 -12.66 -7.45 26.50
C LYS A 534 -13.16 -6.01 26.41
N ASP A 535 -14.38 -5.83 25.92
CA ASP A 535 -15.08 -4.54 25.82
C ASP A 535 -14.35 -3.45 25.01
N VAL A 536 -13.37 -3.86 24.19
CA VAL A 536 -12.68 -3.00 23.22
C VAL A 536 -13.46 -2.99 21.89
N PRO A 537 -13.91 -1.82 21.40
CA PRO A 537 -14.53 -1.71 20.09
C PRO A 537 -13.48 -1.65 18.97
N GLY A 538 -13.85 -2.13 17.78
CA GLY A 538 -13.02 -1.98 16.57
C GLY A 538 -13.64 -2.61 15.34
N GLN A 539 -13.26 -2.13 14.15
CA GLN A 539 -13.66 -2.71 12.85
C GLN A 539 -12.46 -3.46 12.24
N PHE A 540 -12.71 -4.62 11.65
CA PHE A 540 -11.68 -5.44 11.00
C PHE A 540 -12.17 -6.10 9.70
N LEU A 541 -11.22 -6.52 8.88
CA LEU A 541 -11.41 -7.31 7.66
C LEU A 541 -10.68 -8.65 7.85
N LEU A 542 -11.44 -9.74 7.96
CA LEU A 542 -10.88 -11.09 7.95
C LEU A 542 -10.59 -11.47 6.49
N ARG A 543 -9.31 -11.57 6.13
CA ARG A 543 -8.83 -12.01 4.81
C ARG A 543 -8.34 -13.45 4.92
N VAL A 544 -8.64 -14.28 3.91
CA VAL A 544 -8.17 -15.67 3.83
C VAL A 544 -7.74 -15.95 2.40
N PHE A 545 -6.51 -16.44 2.24
CA PHE A 545 -5.87 -16.81 0.99
C PHE A 545 -5.54 -18.30 1.04
N SER A 546 -5.72 -19.03 -0.05
CA SER A 546 -5.44 -20.47 -0.07
C SER A 546 -5.06 -20.98 -1.47
N THR A 547 -4.30 -22.07 -1.51
CA THR A 547 -3.98 -22.80 -2.74
C THR A 547 -5.17 -23.54 -3.33
N GLY A 548 -6.16 -23.90 -2.51
CA GLY A 548 -7.36 -24.67 -2.90
C GLY A 548 -8.66 -23.98 -2.53
N LYS A 549 -9.78 -24.57 -2.98
CA LYS A 549 -11.10 -23.93 -2.98
C LYS A 549 -11.65 -23.77 -1.56
N ILE A 550 -11.75 -22.51 -1.13
CA ILE A 550 -12.34 -22.12 0.15
C ILE A 550 -13.73 -21.47 0.02
N SER A 551 -14.57 -21.73 1.03
CA SER A 551 -15.78 -20.96 1.31
C SER A 551 -15.65 -20.31 2.69
N LEU A 552 -15.90 -19.00 2.76
CA LEU A 552 -15.86 -18.21 4.00
C LEU A 552 -17.22 -17.53 4.23
N SER A 553 -17.77 -17.61 5.44
CA SER A 553 -19.09 -17.02 5.78
C SER A 553 -19.19 -16.72 7.28
N ALA A 554 -19.77 -15.59 7.68
CA ALA A 554 -19.97 -15.26 9.10
C ALA A 554 -20.93 -16.25 9.79
N VAL A 555 -20.67 -16.55 11.07
CA VAL A 555 -21.57 -17.34 11.93
C VAL A 555 -22.59 -16.39 12.53
N ARG A 556 -23.87 -16.55 12.20
CA ARG A 556 -24.97 -15.87 12.92
C ARG A 556 -25.09 -16.48 14.32
N THR A 557 -24.57 -15.79 15.33
CA THR A 557 -24.93 -16.07 16.73
C THR A 557 -26.37 -15.67 16.95
N ALA A 558 -27.24 -16.64 17.29
CA ALA A 558 -28.57 -16.32 17.79
C ALA A 558 -28.43 -15.49 19.07
N THR A 559 -28.94 -14.27 19.05
CA THR A 559 -28.83 -13.32 20.16
C THR A 559 -29.66 -13.81 21.35
N LYS A 560 -28.97 -14.41 22.34
CA LYS A 560 -29.51 -14.58 23.71
C LYS A 560 -29.57 -13.21 24.41
N GLY A 561 -30.41 -12.34 23.87
CA GLY A 561 -30.56 -10.93 24.25
C GLY A 561 -32.00 -10.43 24.12
N ALA A 562 -32.96 -11.33 23.93
CA ALA A 562 -34.38 -11.09 24.13
C ALA A 562 -35.03 -12.35 24.69
N SER A 563 -35.94 -12.20 25.64
CA SER A 563 -36.97 -13.21 25.90
C SER A 563 -37.89 -13.30 24.66
N PRO A 564 -38.49 -14.48 24.37
CA PRO A 564 -39.43 -14.61 23.26
C PRO A 564 -40.73 -13.88 23.59
N GLY A 565 -40.77 -12.56 23.33
CA GLY A 565 -41.92 -11.71 23.66
C GLY A 565 -41.82 -10.25 23.20
N THR A 566 -40.63 -9.64 23.19
CA THR A 566 -40.49 -8.24 22.74
C THR A 566 -40.49 -8.13 21.22
N ALA A 567 -41.59 -7.65 20.65
CA ALA A 567 -41.59 -7.13 19.29
C ALA A 567 -40.70 -5.89 19.18
N LEU A 568 -40.16 -5.62 17.98
CA LEU A 568 -39.59 -4.31 17.66
C LEU A 568 -40.66 -3.22 17.91
N PRO A 569 -40.27 -2.03 18.40
CA PRO A 569 -41.16 -0.87 18.46
C PRO A 569 -41.83 -0.62 17.10
N ALA A 570 -43.13 -0.29 17.13
CA ALA A 570 -43.94 -0.15 15.92
C ALA A 570 -43.46 1.04 15.06
N GLY A 571 -42.62 0.76 14.05
CA GLY A 571 -42.06 1.74 13.12
C GLY A 571 -40.58 1.53 12.77
N GLU A 572 -39.84 0.72 13.53
CA GLU A 572 -38.41 0.48 13.29
C GLU A 572 -38.15 -0.58 12.21
N TRP A 573 -37.09 -0.38 11.41
CA TRP A 573 -36.72 -1.22 10.26
C TRP A 573 -35.33 -1.85 10.43
N GLU A 574 -35.25 -3.18 10.46
CA GLU A 574 -33.97 -3.89 10.28
C GLU A 574 -33.48 -3.71 8.84
N THR A 575 -32.27 -3.13 8.67
CA THR A 575 -31.70 -2.83 7.35
C THR A 575 -30.53 -3.75 7.03
N VAL A 576 -30.70 -4.59 5.99
CA VAL A 576 -29.67 -5.53 5.52
C VAL A 576 -29.22 -5.14 4.10
N GLN A 577 -27.97 -4.71 3.93
CA GLN A 577 -27.39 -4.45 2.60
C GLN A 577 -26.66 -5.70 2.07
N LEU A 578 -27.13 -6.22 0.94
CA LEU A 578 -26.47 -7.28 0.17
C LEU A 578 -25.92 -6.69 -1.13
N ARG A 579 -24.81 -7.24 -1.65
CA ARG A 579 -24.15 -6.78 -2.88
C ARG A 579 -23.88 -7.94 -3.82
N GLY A 580 -24.02 -7.71 -5.13
CA GLY A 580 -23.75 -8.66 -6.20
C GLY A 580 -23.29 -7.94 -7.47
N CYS A 581 -22.97 -8.68 -8.52
CA CYS A 581 -22.65 -8.11 -9.83
C CYS A 581 -23.08 -9.04 -10.98
N TRP A 582 -23.49 -8.45 -12.10
CA TRP A 582 -23.76 -9.15 -13.35
C TRP A 582 -22.51 -9.11 -14.23
N ARG A 583 -22.07 -10.28 -14.72
CA ARG A 583 -20.92 -10.47 -15.61
C ARG A 583 -21.37 -11.25 -16.83
N ALA A 584 -21.09 -10.74 -18.04
CA ALA A 584 -21.42 -11.43 -19.29
C ALA A 584 -20.86 -12.86 -19.29
N GLY A 585 -21.67 -13.83 -19.71
CA GLY A 585 -21.30 -15.25 -19.73
C GLY A 585 -21.11 -15.94 -18.36
N GLN A 586 -21.34 -15.25 -17.23
CA GLN A 586 -21.19 -15.84 -15.88
C GLN A 586 -22.41 -15.60 -14.99
N THR A 587 -22.78 -14.33 -14.76
CA THR A 587 -23.87 -13.94 -13.85
C THR A 587 -24.88 -12.97 -14.44
N ALA A 588 -24.67 -12.50 -15.68
CA ALA A 588 -25.66 -11.76 -16.46
C ALA A 588 -26.69 -12.72 -17.07
N GLY A 589 -27.54 -13.32 -16.24
CA GLY A 589 -28.46 -14.40 -16.65
C GLY A 589 -29.65 -13.95 -17.50
N GLY A 590 -29.93 -12.65 -17.59
CA GLY A 590 -31.09 -12.10 -18.30
C GLY A 590 -32.37 -12.12 -17.46
N SER A 591 -33.51 -11.82 -18.09
CA SER A 591 -34.83 -11.92 -17.44
C SER A 591 -35.29 -13.38 -17.35
N ARG A 592 -36.44 -13.63 -16.68
CA ARG A 592 -36.99 -14.98 -16.45
C ARG A 592 -37.36 -15.76 -17.73
N ASN A 593 -37.31 -15.09 -18.89
CA ASN A 593 -37.58 -15.66 -20.21
C ASN A 593 -36.32 -16.28 -20.86
N PHE A 594 -35.13 -16.11 -20.25
CA PHE A 594 -33.87 -16.64 -20.76
C PHE A 594 -33.47 -17.91 -20.01
N ALA A 595 -32.98 -18.93 -20.73
CA ALA A 595 -32.51 -20.18 -20.13
C ALA A 595 -31.34 -19.97 -19.13
N SER A 596 -30.56 -18.90 -19.31
CA SER A 596 -29.51 -18.45 -18.40
C SER A 596 -30.00 -17.76 -17.12
N TYR A 597 -31.31 -17.59 -16.93
CA TYR A 597 -31.88 -16.91 -15.75
C TYR A 597 -31.37 -17.44 -14.39
N PRO A 598 -31.17 -18.76 -14.17
CA PRO A 598 -30.63 -19.29 -12.91
C PRO A 598 -29.19 -18.83 -12.58
N CYS A 599 -28.45 -18.30 -13.55
CA CYS A 599 -27.09 -17.78 -13.35
C CYS A 599 -27.08 -16.38 -12.70
N ASN A 600 -28.23 -15.70 -12.59
CA ASN A 600 -28.31 -14.38 -11.95
C ASN A 600 -27.90 -14.43 -10.45
N PRO A 601 -27.44 -13.31 -9.86
CA PRO A 601 -27.02 -13.29 -8.45
C PRO A 601 -28.17 -13.59 -7.47
N CYS A 602 -28.20 -14.81 -6.94
CA CYS A 602 -29.12 -15.22 -5.88
C CYS A 602 -28.61 -14.73 -4.50
N LEU A 603 -29.36 -13.82 -3.87
CA LEU A 603 -28.99 -13.17 -2.60
C LEU A 603 -29.93 -13.63 -1.46
N PRO A 604 -29.53 -14.59 -0.61
CA PRO A 604 -30.38 -15.10 0.45
C PRO A 604 -30.49 -14.11 1.63
N PHE A 605 -31.70 -13.63 1.88
CA PHE A 605 -32.07 -12.95 3.12
C PHE A 605 -32.96 -13.87 3.98
N SER A 606 -33.29 -13.44 5.19
CA SER A 606 -34.12 -14.21 6.13
C SER A 606 -35.11 -13.26 6.79
N VAL A 607 -36.37 -13.66 6.89
CA VAL A 607 -37.40 -12.89 7.62
C VAL A 607 -37.45 -13.44 9.05
N PRO A 608 -37.31 -12.60 10.10
CA PRO A 608 -37.43 -13.07 11.48
C PRO A 608 -38.85 -13.57 11.78
N GLU A 609 -38.94 -14.75 12.40
CA GLU A 609 -40.20 -15.29 12.92
C GLU A 609 -40.76 -14.39 14.04
N GLY A 610 -42.08 -14.32 14.16
CA GLY A 610 -42.76 -13.53 15.17
C GLY A 610 -44.26 -13.37 14.88
N ALA A 611 -45.01 -12.84 15.84
CA ALA A 611 -46.45 -12.64 15.68
C ALA A 611 -46.78 -11.48 14.73
N GLY A 612 -47.75 -11.69 13.86
CA GLY A 612 -48.30 -10.68 12.95
C GLY A 612 -47.57 -10.55 11.59
N PRO A 613 -48.19 -9.86 10.61
CA PRO A 613 -47.61 -9.66 9.29
C PRO A 613 -46.36 -8.76 9.36
N ARG A 614 -45.28 -9.17 8.69
CA ARG A 614 -44.04 -8.40 8.57
C ARG A 614 -44.00 -7.64 7.25
N TYR A 615 -43.87 -6.32 7.31
CA TYR A 615 -43.60 -5.50 6.13
C TYR A 615 -42.11 -5.55 5.79
N ILE A 616 -41.78 -5.80 4.52
CA ILE A 616 -40.40 -5.95 4.04
C ILE A 616 -40.20 -4.99 2.87
N ARG A 617 -39.27 -4.04 3.01
CA ARG A 617 -38.91 -3.10 1.95
C ARG A 617 -37.58 -3.49 1.32
N ILE A 618 -37.62 -4.13 0.15
CA ILE A 618 -36.43 -4.43 -0.64
C ILE A 618 -36.23 -3.31 -1.66
N THR A 619 -35.04 -2.70 -1.68
CA THR A 619 -34.66 -1.69 -2.67
C THR A 619 -33.40 -2.18 -3.41
N LEU A 620 -33.52 -2.42 -4.72
CA LEU A 620 -32.41 -2.83 -5.57
C LEU A 620 -31.76 -1.59 -6.20
N HIS A 621 -30.45 -1.40 -5.99
CA HIS A 621 -29.69 -0.29 -6.56
C HIS A 621 -28.64 -0.80 -7.55
N GLN A 622 -28.69 -0.33 -8.81
CA GLN A 622 -27.57 -0.48 -9.74
C GLN A 622 -26.49 0.54 -9.39
N HIS A 623 -25.22 0.12 -9.39
CA HIS A 623 -24.09 1.03 -9.28
C HIS A 623 -23.84 1.72 -10.64
N CYS A 624 -24.00 3.04 -10.70
CA CYS A 624 -23.72 3.84 -11.88
C CYS A 624 -22.26 4.32 -11.87
N ARG A 625 -21.57 4.25 -13.01
CA ARG A 625 -20.31 4.97 -13.24
C ARG A 625 -20.62 6.29 -13.93
N LEU A 626 -19.92 7.36 -13.54
CA LEU A 626 -20.17 8.72 -14.05
C LEU A 626 -19.94 8.90 -15.58
N SER A 627 -19.36 7.90 -16.25
CA SER A 627 -19.17 7.85 -17.70
C SER A 627 -20.27 7.09 -18.46
N ASP A 628 -21.03 6.22 -17.79
CA ASP A 628 -22.00 5.33 -18.43
C ASP A 628 -23.42 5.92 -18.25
N SER A 629 -23.89 6.66 -19.25
CA SER A 629 -25.22 7.31 -19.25
C SER A 629 -26.41 6.34 -19.41
N GLN A 630 -26.15 5.03 -19.48
CA GLN A 630 -27.17 3.99 -19.64
C GLN A 630 -27.25 3.10 -18.39
N LEU A 631 -28.19 3.42 -17.50
CA LEU A 631 -28.70 2.45 -16.54
C LEU A 631 -29.37 1.28 -17.28
N HIS A 632 -29.32 0.09 -16.70
CA HIS A 632 -29.96 -1.09 -17.29
C HIS A 632 -31.34 -1.33 -16.64
N PRO A 633 -32.30 -1.91 -17.36
CA PRO A 633 -33.57 -2.33 -16.76
C PRO A 633 -33.32 -3.50 -15.79
N ILE A 634 -33.20 -3.18 -14.51
CA ILE A 634 -32.98 -4.13 -13.41
C ILE A 634 -34.28 -4.42 -12.66
N GLY A 635 -34.37 -5.65 -12.13
CA GLY A 635 -35.47 -6.11 -11.29
C GLY A 635 -35.07 -7.33 -10.48
N PHE A 636 -35.92 -7.73 -9.53
CA PHE A 636 -35.69 -8.89 -8.67
C PHE A 636 -36.98 -9.69 -8.48
N HIS A 637 -36.83 -10.97 -8.12
CA HIS A 637 -37.92 -11.84 -7.70
C HIS A 637 -37.59 -12.36 -6.29
N ILE A 638 -38.60 -12.45 -5.43
CA ILE A 638 -38.47 -13.07 -4.11
C ILE A 638 -38.92 -14.53 -4.24
N PHE A 639 -38.10 -15.46 -3.76
CA PHE A 639 -38.42 -16.88 -3.70
C PHE A 639 -38.39 -17.37 -2.26
N GLN A 640 -39.47 -18.00 -1.80
CA GLN A 640 -39.48 -18.75 -0.55
C GLN A 640 -39.09 -20.20 -0.85
N PRO A 641 -37.93 -20.71 -0.40
CA PRO A 641 -37.56 -22.09 -0.62
C PRO A 641 -38.42 -23.01 0.24
N THR A 642 -39.35 -23.73 -0.40
CA THR A 642 -40.06 -24.86 0.21
C THR A 642 -39.07 -25.99 0.52
N GLY A 643 -39.34 -26.77 1.59
CA GLY A 643 -38.35 -27.62 2.23
C GLY A 643 -37.66 -28.68 1.36
N GLN A 644 -36.42 -29.01 1.74
CA GLN A 644 -35.58 -30.08 1.16
C GLN A 644 -35.20 -29.94 -0.32
N GLY A 645 -34.85 -28.74 -0.77
CA GLY A 645 -34.12 -28.50 -2.03
C GLY A 645 -32.72 -27.90 -1.79
N THR A 646 -31.70 -28.39 -2.50
CA THR A 646 -30.36 -27.75 -2.55
C THR A 646 -30.36 -26.56 -3.51
N LEU A 647 -29.72 -25.46 -3.08
CA LEU A 647 -29.17 -24.40 -3.92
C LEU A 647 -27.64 -24.46 -3.83
#